data_AF-A0A368QI72-F1
#
_entry.id   AF-A0A368QI72-F1
#
_cell.length_a   1.000
_cell.length_b   1.000
_cell.length_c   1.000
_cell.angle_alpha   90.00
_cell.angle_beta   90.00
_cell.angle_gamma   90.00
#
_symmetry.space_group_name_H-M   'P 1'
#
loop_
_entity.id
_entity.type
_entity.pdbx_description
1 polymer ?
#
loop_
_entity_poly.entity_id
_entity_poly.type
_entity_poly.pdbx_seq_one_letter_code
_entity_poly.pdbx_strand_id
1 'polypeptide(L)'
;MLLPSHHRRAPPRRGGRQPRGGEGSGVADLSSRLAGFLFLLALVAAALCLSSSSSRACSGRRHEEGGSRETLPGGSGATPRVTIFAAPRPPPEGSPARQELAVRSWLALPGNVSVVLLGVHASWLVTAGRLGRRVTVDAAIDSAFMGTPFFHSIVARAQAAPDSDICVLVDAEIILLPEIFDALAHFSKVDRDWFLVAMSRNITEFHYQLADNGSHWVRADGKNVSFKKLQEIPADKWASESSDRGLIMAWNSPSSPLHAGVLPSFLYGRGAHNWWLTHEVLSSEMRLVFDASSLVLGLYPESFSSMHDVSSSKNDRLPAGSWEYNVNRHLAAIYGSYCYRLPRRHSTVLHKVVKQSEEYTFSKADELTLSDFIISKEEKAHGGGSLWRNENSCLSGHLHSSDLPYSLSMLLELAADKNRSVVLGVAGVSYRDMLMTWACRLRYLRVTNFIVCALDHETYEFSVLQGLPVFRDPLSPKNVSFDDCHFGTKCFQQVTKVKSRIVLEILKLGYNVLLSDVDVYWFDNPMPFLYSLGPATFGAQSDEYNDTGPINLPRRLNSGFYFARSDNATVTVMQMIVKHATNSGLSEQPSFYDVMCGENGTNRISDDKCLEANTNLTVVFLNRDLFPNGAYKGLWEKHDVQSTCKELGCFILHNNWINGRKKKLQRQMSSGLWDYDPSSRLCLQDWSDRGSFRQMGHFYPFEDSDR
;
A
#
# COMPACT_ATOMS: atom_id res chain seq x y z
N MET A 1 2.57 18.15 -1.19
CA MET A 1 2.21 19.18 -2.18
C MET A 1 0.68 19.20 -2.31
N LEU A 2 0.07 20.36 -2.13
CA LEU A 2 -1.39 20.57 -2.10
C LEU A 2 -1.94 20.63 -3.55
N LEU A 3 -3.03 19.92 -3.83
CA LEU A 3 -3.83 20.11 -5.04
C LEU A 3 -4.70 21.38 -4.89
N PRO A 4 -4.84 22.24 -5.92
CA PRO A 4 -5.63 23.47 -5.83
C PRO A 4 -7.12 23.23 -6.05
N SER A 5 -7.95 23.82 -5.20
CA SER A 5 -9.41 23.82 -5.27
C SER A 5 -9.93 24.72 -6.42
N HIS A 6 -10.67 24.14 -7.37
CA HIS A 6 -11.37 24.88 -8.41
C HIS A 6 -12.70 25.46 -7.89
N HIS A 7 -12.71 26.72 -7.46
CA HIS A 7 -13.95 27.50 -7.30
C HIS A 7 -14.37 28.13 -8.64
N ARG A 8 -15.52 27.70 -9.18
CA ARG A 8 -16.21 28.36 -10.28
C ARG A 8 -16.74 29.73 -9.81
N ARG A 9 -16.18 30.81 -10.37
CA ARG A 9 -16.73 32.18 -10.26
C ARG A 9 -17.88 32.34 -11.25
N ALA A 10 -19.05 32.75 -10.76
CA ALA A 10 -20.15 33.28 -11.56
C ALA A 10 -19.88 34.76 -11.94
N PRO A 11 -20.39 35.26 -13.08
CA PRO A 11 -20.09 36.60 -13.58
C PRO A 11 -20.91 37.71 -12.87
N PRO A 12 -20.43 38.96 -12.84
CA PRO A 12 -21.05 40.02 -12.05
C PRO A 12 -22.21 40.69 -12.80
N ARG A 13 -23.30 40.97 -12.08
CA ARG A 13 -24.34 41.93 -12.48
C ARG A 13 -24.07 43.29 -11.84
N ARG A 14 -24.27 44.35 -12.64
CA ARG A 14 -24.11 45.77 -12.34
C ARG A 14 -25.07 46.26 -11.24
N GLY A 15 -24.59 47.20 -10.45
CA GLY A 15 -25.37 48.36 -9.98
C GLY A 15 -25.44 48.55 -8.46
N GLY A 16 -24.98 49.72 -7.98
CA GLY A 16 -25.52 50.33 -6.76
C GLY A 16 -24.53 50.84 -5.72
N ARG A 17 -24.12 52.11 -5.87
CA ARG A 17 -23.88 53.16 -4.85
C ARG A 17 -23.07 52.86 -3.57
N GLN A 18 -21.94 53.58 -3.48
CA GLN A 18 -21.24 54.11 -2.29
C GLN A 18 -22.18 54.92 -1.34
N PRO A 19 -21.82 55.24 -0.07
CA PRO A 19 -20.55 55.92 0.27
C PRO A 19 -19.85 55.68 1.64
N ARG A 20 -18.53 55.96 1.60
CA ARG A 20 -17.65 56.70 2.54
C ARG A 20 -17.47 56.26 4.01
N GLY A 21 -16.18 56.11 4.38
CA GLY A 21 -15.64 56.60 5.65
C GLY A 21 -14.32 55.93 6.06
N GLY A 22 -13.26 56.74 6.28
CA GLY A 22 -12.19 56.42 7.23
C GLY A 22 -10.78 56.22 6.67
N GLU A 23 -9.89 57.16 6.99
CA GLU A 23 -8.48 57.30 6.65
C GLU A 23 -7.55 56.40 7.50
N GLY A 24 -6.27 56.26 7.10
CA GLY A 24 -5.20 55.88 8.03
C GLY A 24 -4.01 55.11 7.43
N SER A 25 -2.89 55.81 7.29
CA SER A 25 -1.58 55.43 6.71
C SER A 25 -0.78 54.36 7.46
N GLY A 26 0.20 53.73 6.78
CA GLY A 26 1.34 53.10 7.46
C GLY A 26 2.29 52.31 6.56
N VAL A 27 3.38 52.96 6.14
CA VAL A 27 4.49 52.43 5.32
C VAL A 27 5.28 51.36 6.10
N ALA A 28 5.13 50.08 5.74
CA ALA A 28 6.02 48.99 6.17
C ALA A 28 5.84 47.73 5.29
N ASP A 29 6.13 47.78 3.98
CA ASP A 29 6.14 46.53 3.16
C ASP A 29 7.18 46.51 2.02
N LEU A 30 8.19 47.37 2.05
CA LEU A 30 9.20 47.42 0.98
C LEU A 30 10.52 46.70 1.31
N SER A 31 10.83 46.42 2.59
CA SER A 31 12.05 45.70 2.97
C SER A 31 11.91 44.17 2.96
N SER A 32 10.69 43.64 3.13
CA SER A 32 10.42 42.19 3.14
C SER A 32 10.52 41.54 1.74
N ARG A 33 10.17 42.30 0.69
CA ARG A 33 10.11 41.78 -0.69
C ARG A 33 11.47 41.67 -1.38
N LEU A 34 12.46 42.45 -0.94
CA LEU A 34 13.84 42.39 -1.48
C LEU A 34 14.66 41.25 -0.86
N ALA A 35 14.40 40.87 0.39
CA ALA A 35 15.05 39.72 1.03
C ALA A 35 14.57 38.38 0.45
N GLY A 36 13.28 38.28 0.06
CA GLY A 36 12.73 37.08 -0.57
C GLY A 36 13.25 36.80 -1.99
N PHE A 37 13.61 37.86 -2.74
CA PHE A 37 14.10 37.71 -4.11
C PHE A 37 15.57 37.27 -4.19
N LEU A 38 16.39 37.70 -3.22
CA LEU A 38 17.79 37.27 -3.12
C LEU A 38 17.93 35.82 -2.65
N PHE A 39 16.99 35.31 -1.83
CA PHE A 39 16.99 33.92 -1.38
C PHE A 39 16.58 32.93 -2.49
N LEU A 40 15.69 33.32 -3.41
CA LEU A 40 15.33 32.51 -4.57
C LEU A 40 16.47 32.38 -5.60
N LEU A 41 17.26 33.44 -5.78
CA LEU A 41 18.42 33.40 -6.70
C LEU A 41 19.57 32.54 -6.17
N ALA A 42 19.78 32.48 -4.85
CA ALA A 42 20.80 31.62 -4.24
C ALA A 42 20.44 30.11 -4.32
N LEU A 43 19.14 29.76 -4.24
CA LEU A 43 18.68 28.38 -4.36
C LEU A 43 18.75 27.84 -5.81
N VAL A 44 18.56 28.69 -6.81
CA VAL A 44 18.71 28.31 -8.22
C VAL A 44 20.19 28.13 -8.60
N ALA A 45 21.10 28.92 -8.01
CA ALA A 45 22.55 28.77 -8.23
C ALA A 45 23.13 27.50 -7.58
N ALA A 46 22.62 27.07 -6.43
CA ALA A 46 23.06 25.83 -5.77
C ALA A 46 22.59 24.56 -6.50
N ALA A 47 21.41 24.59 -7.14
CA ALA A 47 20.91 23.47 -7.96
C ALA A 47 21.67 23.30 -9.29
N LEU A 48 22.30 24.37 -9.80
CA LEU A 48 23.13 24.34 -11.01
C LEU A 48 24.59 23.95 -10.75
N CYS A 49 25.06 23.99 -9.49
CA CYS A 49 26.45 23.62 -9.14
C CYS A 49 26.64 22.16 -8.75
N LEU A 50 25.57 21.38 -8.54
CA LEU A 50 25.65 19.94 -8.23
C LEU A 50 25.51 19.02 -9.47
N SER A 51 25.30 19.59 -10.66
CA SER A 51 25.18 18.86 -11.93
C SER A 51 26.43 18.95 -12.82
N SER A 52 27.58 19.40 -12.30
CA SER A 52 28.83 19.51 -13.07
C SER A 52 30.03 18.87 -12.37
N SER A 53 30.20 17.55 -12.56
CA SER A 53 31.53 16.90 -12.45
C SER A 53 31.57 15.52 -13.11
N SER A 54 31.62 15.50 -14.45
CA SER A 54 32.54 14.64 -15.23
C SER A 54 32.26 14.77 -16.73
N SER A 55 32.74 15.85 -17.32
CA SER A 55 32.90 15.97 -18.76
C SER A 55 34.39 15.95 -19.08
N ARG A 56 34.92 14.78 -19.48
CA ARG A 56 36.17 14.70 -20.24
C ARG A 56 35.83 14.86 -21.72
N ALA A 57 36.31 15.95 -22.29
CA ALA A 57 36.21 16.32 -23.68
C ALA A 57 36.99 15.37 -24.60
N CYS A 58 36.46 15.10 -25.79
CA CYS A 58 37.25 14.87 -27.00
C CYS A 58 36.53 15.41 -28.24
N SER A 59 37.07 16.52 -28.73
CA SER A 59 37.13 17.06 -30.10
C SER A 59 36.20 16.47 -31.18
N GLY A 60 35.37 17.34 -31.77
CA GLY A 60 34.52 17.02 -32.90
C GLY A 60 35.19 16.94 -34.28
N ARG A 61 34.38 16.54 -35.26
CA ARG A 61 34.43 16.93 -36.67
C ARG A 61 33.01 16.96 -37.22
N ARG A 62 32.66 18.05 -37.91
CA ARG A 62 31.45 18.19 -38.72
C ARG A 62 31.55 17.26 -39.94
N HIS A 63 30.45 16.63 -40.33
CA HIS A 63 30.12 16.33 -41.73
C HIS A 63 28.60 16.20 -41.92
N GLU A 64 28.20 16.49 -43.15
CA GLU A 64 26.87 16.85 -43.66
C GLU A 64 25.86 15.70 -43.78
N GLU A 65 24.63 16.12 -44.11
CA GLU A 65 23.43 15.33 -44.43
C GLU A 65 23.65 14.09 -45.31
N GLY A 66 22.95 13.00 -44.98
CA GLY A 66 22.78 11.85 -45.87
C GLY A 66 21.97 10.74 -45.20
N GLY A 67 20.71 10.55 -45.61
CA GLY A 67 19.85 9.49 -45.09
C GLY A 67 20.42 8.10 -45.38
N SER A 68 20.57 7.26 -44.36
CA SER A 68 20.79 5.82 -44.51
C SER A 68 20.45 5.06 -43.21
N ARG A 69 19.88 3.86 -43.39
CA ARG A 69 19.56 2.85 -42.38
C ARG A 69 20.81 2.52 -41.56
N GLU A 70 20.82 2.87 -40.27
CA GLU A 70 21.88 2.44 -39.34
C GLU A 70 21.58 1.04 -38.79
N THR A 71 22.35 0.05 -39.24
CA THR A 71 22.57 -1.22 -38.54
C THR A 71 23.76 -1.04 -37.60
N LEU A 72 23.52 -1.13 -36.28
CA LEU A 72 24.57 -1.02 -35.26
C LEU A 72 25.43 -2.30 -35.22
N PRO A 73 26.78 -2.20 -35.18
CA PRO A 73 27.66 -3.35 -35.15
C PRO A 73 27.70 -4.01 -33.78
N GLY A 74 27.54 -5.35 -33.76
CA GLY A 74 27.47 -6.17 -32.56
C GLY A 74 28.79 -6.25 -31.79
N GLY A 75 28.79 -5.67 -30.58
CA GLY A 75 29.77 -6.01 -29.54
C GLY A 75 29.55 -7.42 -29.00
N SER A 76 30.66 -8.13 -28.76
CA SER A 76 30.75 -9.44 -28.11
C SER A 76 30.17 -9.37 -26.68
N GLY A 77 28.85 -9.56 -26.55
CA GLY A 77 28.10 -9.26 -25.32
C GLY A 77 28.01 -10.44 -24.36
N ALA A 78 28.36 -10.21 -23.10
CA ALA A 78 27.95 -11.08 -22.00
C ALA A 78 26.42 -11.19 -21.97
N THR A 79 25.89 -12.37 -21.65
CA THR A 79 24.44 -12.57 -21.53
C THR A 79 23.90 -11.76 -20.34
N PRO A 80 22.75 -11.05 -20.50
CA PRO A 80 22.22 -10.22 -19.44
C PRO A 80 21.74 -11.07 -18.24
N ARG A 81 21.91 -10.56 -17.03
CA ARG A 81 21.32 -11.13 -15.81
C ARG A 81 19.85 -10.73 -15.77
N VAL A 82 18.97 -11.72 -15.78
CA VAL A 82 17.51 -11.52 -15.79
C VAL A 82 16.92 -11.99 -14.47
N THR A 83 16.18 -11.12 -13.79
CA THR A 83 15.39 -11.50 -12.62
C THR A 83 13.90 -11.44 -12.95
N ILE A 84 13.21 -12.57 -12.75
CA ILE A 84 11.78 -12.70 -12.96
C ILE A 84 11.07 -12.58 -11.61
N PHE A 85 10.19 -11.59 -11.51
CA PHE A 85 9.33 -11.31 -10.38
C PHE A 85 7.91 -11.77 -10.70
N ALA A 86 7.31 -12.48 -9.76
CA ALA A 86 5.91 -12.84 -9.82
C ALA A 86 5.35 -12.88 -8.40
N ALA A 87 4.08 -12.51 -8.22
CA ALA A 87 3.37 -12.66 -6.96
C ALA A 87 2.37 -13.83 -7.06
N PRO A 88 2.69 -15.00 -6.49
CA PRO A 88 1.80 -16.15 -6.55
C PRO A 88 0.50 -15.94 -5.77
N ARG A 89 -0.62 -16.45 -6.30
CA ARG A 89 -1.94 -16.39 -5.65
C ARG A 89 -2.26 -17.71 -4.95
N PRO A 90 -2.73 -17.70 -3.69
CA PRO A 90 -3.19 -18.91 -3.02
C PRO A 90 -4.50 -19.44 -3.66
N PRO A 91 -4.82 -20.74 -3.50
CA PRO A 91 -6.13 -21.27 -3.88
C PRO A 91 -7.28 -20.55 -3.15
N PRO A 92 -8.47 -20.39 -3.76
CA PRO A 92 -8.84 -20.87 -5.09
C PRO A 92 -8.42 -19.94 -6.24
N GLU A 93 -7.87 -18.76 -5.96
CA GLU A 93 -7.56 -17.74 -6.98
C GLU A 93 -6.39 -18.12 -7.90
N GLY A 94 -5.44 -18.89 -7.38
CA GLY A 94 -4.32 -19.45 -8.14
C GLY A 94 -4.25 -20.97 -8.01
N SER A 95 -3.87 -21.64 -9.08
CA SER A 95 -3.61 -23.08 -9.07
C SER A 95 -2.15 -23.33 -8.70
N PRO A 96 -1.84 -24.08 -7.61
CA PRO A 96 -0.47 -24.42 -7.27
C PRO A 96 0.26 -25.14 -8.40
N ALA A 97 -0.43 -26.05 -9.10
CA ALA A 97 0.13 -26.80 -10.21
C ALA A 97 0.48 -25.91 -11.41
N ARG A 98 -0.40 -24.97 -11.79
CA ARG A 98 -0.12 -24.03 -12.88
C ARG A 98 1.01 -23.07 -12.54
N GLN A 99 1.04 -22.59 -11.30
CA GLN A 99 2.09 -21.69 -10.85
C GLN A 99 3.44 -22.39 -10.81
N GLU A 100 3.52 -23.63 -10.30
CA GLU A 100 4.75 -24.41 -10.36
C GLU A 100 5.19 -24.68 -11.81
N LEU A 101 4.26 -24.99 -12.71
CA LEU A 101 4.52 -25.18 -14.14
C LEU A 101 5.11 -23.90 -14.77
N ALA A 102 4.56 -22.73 -14.45
CA ALA A 102 5.08 -21.45 -14.89
C ALA A 102 6.51 -21.23 -14.38
N VAL A 103 6.79 -21.39 -13.08
CA VAL A 103 8.16 -21.22 -12.54
C VAL A 103 9.15 -22.19 -13.21
N ARG A 104 8.75 -23.45 -13.44
CA ARG A 104 9.56 -24.43 -14.17
C ARG A 104 9.90 -23.95 -15.58
N SER A 105 8.98 -23.29 -16.28
CA SER A 105 9.25 -22.69 -17.61
C SER A 105 10.27 -21.56 -17.55
N TRP A 106 10.23 -20.75 -16.50
CA TRP A 106 11.16 -19.63 -16.30
C TRP A 106 12.57 -20.14 -16.01
N LEU A 107 12.67 -21.21 -15.22
CA LEU A 107 13.95 -21.85 -14.89
C LEU A 107 14.58 -22.58 -16.09
N ALA A 108 13.76 -22.99 -17.06
CA ALA A 108 14.21 -23.63 -18.30
C ALA A 108 14.72 -22.64 -19.35
N LEU A 109 14.54 -21.33 -19.14
CA LEU A 109 15.11 -20.31 -20.01
C LEU A 109 16.64 -20.39 -19.98
N PRO A 110 17.31 -20.22 -21.14
CA PRO A 110 18.77 -20.22 -21.18
C PRO A 110 19.36 -19.03 -20.41
N GLY A 111 20.61 -19.14 -19.96
CA GLY A 111 21.35 -18.01 -19.36
C GLY A 111 21.20 -17.83 -17.85
N ASN A 112 21.56 -16.62 -17.37
CA ASN A 112 21.58 -16.29 -15.95
C ASN A 112 20.23 -15.71 -15.51
N VAL A 113 19.28 -16.63 -15.25
CA VAL A 113 17.92 -16.31 -14.82
C VAL A 113 17.73 -16.66 -13.35
N SER A 114 17.31 -15.68 -12.55
CA SER A 114 16.83 -15.86 -11.17
C SER A 114 15.34 -15.55 -11.06
N VAL A 115 14.66 -16.21 -10.12
CA VAL A 115 13.23 -16.01 -9.85
C VAL A 115 13.03 -15.53 -8.41
N VAL A 116 12.21 -14.51 -8.25
CA VAL A 116 11.76 -13.98 -6.96
C VAL A 116 10.24 -14.08 -6.90
N LEU A 117 9.75 -14.97 -6.03
CA LEU A 117 8.32 -15.10 -5.73
C LEU A 117 7.95 -14.15 -4.59
N LEU A 118 7.03 -13.25 -4.85
CA LEU A 118 6.64 -12.19 -3.93
C LEU A 118 5.38 -12.62 -3.15
N GLY A 119 5.49 -12.85 -1.85
CA GLY A 119 4.35 -13.22 -1.02
C GLY A 119 4.70 -13.83 0.33
N VAL A 120 3.72 -13.83 1.23
CA VAL A 120 3.87 -14.27 2.63
C VAL A 120 3.46 -15.74 2.84
N HIS A 121 2.80 -16.37 1.87
CA HIS A 121 2.23 -17.69 2.07
C HIS A 121 3.31 -18.78 2.13
N ALA A 122 3.33 -19.54 3.23
CA ALA A 122 4.38 -20.51 3.55
C ALA A 122 4.57 -21.61 2.49
N SER A 123 3.52 -21.94 1.73
CA SER A 123 3.63 -22.93 0.64
C SER A 123 4.69 -22.55 -0.38
N TRP A 124 4.91 -21.25 -0.62
CA TRP A 124 5.89 -20.81 -1.61
C TRP A 124 7.32 -21.00 -1.15
N LEU A 125 7.59 -20.94 0.16
CA LEU A 125 8.90 -21.29 0.71
C LEU A 125 9.21 -22.77 0.45
N VAL A 126 8.23 -23.64 0.65
CA VAL A 126 8.35 -25.08 0.36
C VAL A 126 8.56 -25.30 -1.15
N THR A 127 7.77 -24.65 -2.00
CA THR A 127 7.90 -24.74 -3.46
C THR A 127 9.26 -24.24 -3.95
N ALA A 128 9.73 -23.09 -3.47
CA ALA A 128 11.05 -22.56 -3.82
C ALA A 128 12.18 -23.51 -3.39
N GLY A 129 12.09 -24.08 -2.19
CA GLY A 129 13.04 -25.11 -1.73
C GLY A 129 13.12 -26.33 -2.65
N ARG A 130 12.00 -26.73 -3.26
CA ARG A 130 11.95 -27.84 -4.24
C ARG A 130 12.47 -27.45 -5.62
N LEU A 131 12.21 -26.22 -6.07
CA LEU A 131 12.61 -25.72 -7.39
C LEU A 131 14.08 -25.29 -7.47
N GLY A 132 14.78 -25.23 -6.34
CA GLY A 132 16.22 -25.08 -6.26
C GLY A 132 16.69 -23.64 -6.04
N ARG A 133 18.02 -23.45 -5.99
CA ARG A 133 18.67 -22.21 -5.50
C ARG A 133 18.43 -20.96 -6.35
N ARG A 134 17.91 -21.12 -7.58
CA ARG A 134 17.57 -19.99 -8.46
C ARG A 134 16.21 -19.36 -8.15
N VAL A 135 15.42 -19.97 -7.26
CA VAL A 135 14.13 -19.45 -6.81
C VAL A 135 14.25 -18.97 -5.37
N THR A 136 13.85 -17.73 -5.13
CA THR A 136 13.77 -17.12 -3.80
C THR A 136 12.35 -16.65 -3.55
N VAL A 137 11.96 -16.52 -2.27
CA VAL A 137 10.66 -16.00 -1.87
C VAL A 137 10.90 -14.75 -1.03
N ASP A 138 10.31 -13.64 -1.42
CA ASP A 138 10.39 -12.40 -0.66
C ASP A 138 9.02 -12.03 -0.09
N ALA A 139 8.96 -11.95 1.24
CA ALA A 139 7.75 -11.61 1.96
C ALA A 139 7.70 -10.13 2.36
N ALA A 140 8.75 -9.34 2.09
CA ALA A 140 8.84 -7.92 2.41
C ALA A 140 8.08 -7.05 1.38
N ILE A 141 6.80 -7.38 1.18
CA ILE A 141 5.86 -6.64 0.35
C ILE A 141 4.63 -6.27 1.17
N ASP A 142 4.08 -5.10 0.90
CA ASP A 142 2.87 -4.63 1.56
C ASP A 142 1.64 -5.33 0.98
N SER A 143 0.67 -5.65 1.83
CA SER A 143 -0.62 -6.25 1.45
C SER A 143 -1.81 -5.54 2.10
N ALA A 144 -2.97 -5.62 1.46
CA ALA A 144 -4.23 -5.22 2.06
C ALA A 144 -4.65 -6.17 3.19
N PHE A 145 -5.62 -5.76 3.99
CA PHE A 145 -6.10 -6.52 5.15
C PHE A 145 -6.66 -7.92 4.80
N MET A 146 -7.06 -8.15 3.56
CA MET A 146 -7.47 -9.47 3.05
C MET A 146 -6.30 -10.35 2.56
N GLY A 147 -5.07 -9.85 2.65
CA GLY A 147 -3.86 -10.55 2.23
C GLY A 147 -3.44 -10.30 0.77
N THR A 148 -4.28 -9.65 -0.04
CA THR A 148 -3.96 -9.29 -1.43
C THR A 148 -2.73 -8.38 -1.49
N PRO A 149 -1.64 -8.79 -2.17
CA PRO A 149 -0.45 -7.97 -2.30
C PRO A 149 -0.72 -6.66 -3.04
N PHE A 150 -0.01 -5.61 -2.65
CA PHE A 150 -0.07 -4.38 -3.40
C PHE A 150 0.90 -4.36 -4.58
N PHE A 151 0.40 -3.99 -5.76
CA PHE A 151 1.18 -3.91 -6.99
C PHE A 151 2.31 -2.87 -6.92
N HIS A 152 2.09 -1.71 -6.28
CA HIS A 152 3.18 -0.73 -6.09
C HIS A 152 4.34 -1.25 -5.24
N SER A 153 4.06 -2.09 -4.24
CA SER A 153 5.10 -2.75 -3.45
C SER A 153 5.87 -3.79 -4.28
N ILE A 154 5.16 -4.55 -5.12
CA ILE A 154 5.76 -5.49 -6.08
C ILE A 154 6.70 -4.79 -7.07
N VAL A 155 6.26 -3.69 -7.68
CA VAL A 155 7.07 -2.92 -8.64
C VAL A 155 8.28 -2.30 -7.96
N ALA A 156 8.10 -1.68 -6.79
CA ALA A 156 9.20 -1.08 -6.05
C ALA A 156 10.24 -2.14 -5.64
N ARG A 157 9.81 -3.34 -5.23
CA ARG A 157 10.72 -4.46 -4.93
C ARG A 157 11.50 -4.92 -6.17
N ALA A 158 10.87 -4.94 -7.34
CA ALA A 158 11.53 -5.28 -8.59
C ALA A 158 12.55 -4.21 -9.03
N GLN A 159 12.27 -2.92 -8.78
CA GLN A 159 13.20 -1.82 -9.04
C GLN A 159 14.40 -1.81 -8.08
N ALA A 160 14.23 -2.31 -6.86
CA ALA A 160 15.28 -2.41 -5.88
C ALA A 160 16.21 -3.64 -6.07
N ALA A 161 16.11 -4.37 -7.17
CA ALA A 161 16.92 -5.57 -7.42
C ALA A 161 18.38 -5.19 -7.78
N PRO A 162 19.36 -5.36 -6.86
CA PRO A 162 20.71 -4.81 -7.05
C PRO A 162 21.54 -5.60 -8.07
N ASP A 163 21.20 -6.86 -8.31
CA ASP A 163 21.97 -7.81 -9.13
C ASP A 163 21.30 -8.13 -10.48
N SER A 164 20.33 -7.32 -10.91
CA SER A 164 19.58 -7.55 -12.15
C SER A 164 19.93 -6.51 -13.21
N ASP A 165 20.25 -6.97 -14.41
CA ASP A 165 20.43 -6.08 -15.57
C ASP A 165 19.07 -5.80 -16.21
N ILE A 166 18.19 -6.81 -16.21
CA ILE A 166 16.81 -6.75 -16.71
C ILE A 166 15.86 -7.32 -15.66
N CYS A 167 14.79 -6.60 -15.34
CA CYS A 167 13.69 -7.11 -14.53
C CYS A 167 12.54 -7.52 -15.43
N VAL A 168 11.93 -8.68 -15.13
CA VAL A 168 10.71 -9.16 -15.78
C VAL A 168 9.64 -9.28 -14.70
N LEU A 169 8.49 -8.65 -14.89
CA LEU A 169 7.31 -8.79 -14.03
C LEU A 169 6.23 -9.54 -14.80
N VAL A 170 5.75 -10.64 -14.23
CA VAL A 170 4.85 -11.58 -14.91
C VAL A 170 3.83 -12.19 -13.95
N ASP A 171 2.62 -12.49 -14.43
CA ASP A 171 1.65 -13.28 -13.67
C ASP A 171 2.20 -14.68 -13.38
N ALA A 172 2.00 -15.15 -12.15
CA ALA A 172 2.58 -16.39 -11.68
C ALA A 172 2.06 -17.65 -12.39
N GLU A 173 1.04 -17.54 -13.25
CA GLU A 173 0.51 -18.63 -14.06
C GLU A 173 0.90 -18.55 -15.56
N ILE A 174 1.70 -17.56 -15.97
CA ILE A 174 2.18 -17.46 -17.36
C ILE A 174 3.40 -18.36 -17.58
N ILE A 175 3.29 -19.25 -18.56
CA ILE A 175 4.40 -20.06 -19.06
C ILE A 175 5.23 -19.19 -20.01
N LEU A 176 6.50 -18.94 -19.70
CA LEU A 176 7.39 -18.19 -20.59
C LEU A 176 8.04 -19.11 -21.62
N LEU A 177 8.12 -18.64 -22.86
CA LEU A 177 8.74 -19.38 -23.96
C LEU A 177 10.21 -18.95 -24.13
N PRO A 178 11.09 -19.83 -24.66
CA PRO A 178 12.51 -19.50 -24.87
C PRO A 178 12.75 -18.21 -25.66
N GLU A 179 11.83 -17.87 -26.57
CA GLU A 179 11.84 -16.64 -27.38
C GLU A 179 11.93 -15.35 -26.54
N ILE A 180 11.43 -15.35 -25.29
CA ILE A 180 11.59 -14.18 -24.42
C ILE A 180 13.06 -13.91 -24.12
N PHE A 181 13.87 -14.94 -23.92
CA PHE A 181 15.28 -14.74 -23.61
C PHE A 181 16.04 -14.19 -24.82
N ASP A 182 15.75 -14.69 -26.01
CA ASP A 182 16.34 -14.18 -27.26
C ASP A 182 15.99 -12.70 -27.48
N ALA A 183 14.73 -12.33 -27.22
CA ALA A 183 14.28 -10.94 -27.27
C ALA A 183 15.02 -10.09 -26.23
N LEU A 184 15.05 -10.49 -24.95
CA LEU A 184 15.73 -9.75 -23.88
C LEU A 184 17.24 -9.62 -24.12
N ALA A 185 17.88 -10.65 -24.66
CA ALA A 185 19.29 -10.60 -25.04
C ALA A 185 19.53 -9.60 -26.20
N HIS A 186 18.59 -9.49 -27.14
CA HIS A 186 18.64 -8.45 -28.16
C HIS A 186 18.45 -7.06 -27.56
N PHE A 187 17.42 -6.86 -26.72
CA PHE A 187 17.14 -5.58 -26.05
C PHE A 187 18.24 -5.15 -25.08
N SER A 188 19.00 -6.07 -24.51
CA SER A 188 20.15 -5.75 -23.65
C SER A 188 21.25 -4.95 -24.37
N LYS A 189 21.25 -4.96 -25.70
CA LYS A 189 22.20 -4.22 -26.54
C LYS A 189 21.72 -2.80 -26.86
N VAL A 190 20.48 -2.44 -26.49
CA VAL A 190 19.95 -1.09 -26.69
C VAL A 190 20.57 -0.16 -25.64
N ASP A 191 21.36 0.81 -26.09
CA ASP A 191 22.08 1.78 -25.25
C ASP A 191 21.18 2.92 -24.72
N ARG A 192 19.97 2.56 -24.24
CA ARG A 192 19.00 3.48 -23.62
C ARG A 192 18.14 2.72 -22.62
N ASP A 193 17.55 3.44 -21.67
CA ASP A 193 16.53 2.88 -20.81
C ASP A 193 15.26 2.56 -21.63
N TRP A 194 14.74 1.35 -21.44
CA TRP A 194 13.60 0.83 -22.16
C TRP A 194 12.64 0.07 -21.26
N PHE A 195 11.40 -0.04 -21.74
CA PHE A 195 10.32 -0.83 -21.17
C PHE A 195 9.67 -1.64 -22.29
N LEU A 196 9.51 -2.93 -22.10
CA LEU A 196 8.89 -3.86 -23.02
C LEU A 196 7.58 -4.36 -22.42
N VAL A 197 6.53 -4.36 -23.24
CA VAL A 197 5.24 -4.94 -22.91
C VAL A 197 4.84 -5.96 -23.96
N ALA A 198 4.35 -7.12 -23.53
CA ALA A 198 3.85 -8.16 -24.41
C ALA A 198 2.61 -8.84 -23.82
N MET A 199 1.71 -9.28 -24.70
CA MET A 199 0.54 -10.08 -24.33
C MET A 199 0.81 -11.57 -24.50
N SER A 200 0.49 -12.37 -23.48
CA SER A 200 0.52 -13.83 -23.57
C SER A 200 -0.64 -14.39 -24.40
N ARG A 201 -0.47 -15.61 -24.92
CA ARG A 201 -1.50 -16.32 -25.66
C ARG A 201 -2.25 -17.30 -24.76
N ASN A 202 -3.58 -17.25 -24.82
CA ASN A 202 -4.44 -18.22 -24.18
C ASN A 202 -4.26 -19.59 -24.80
N ILE A 203 -4.15 -20.60 -23.94
CA ILE A 203 -4.10 -22.01 -24.33
C ILE A 203 -5.07 -22.81 -23.48
N THR A 204 -5.74 -23.79 -24.09
CA THR A 204 -6.70 -24.65 -23.40
C THR A 204 -5.99 -25.72 -22.57
N GLU A 205 -4.92 -26.31 -23.09
CA GLU A 205 -4.15 -27.34 -22.40
C GLU A 205 -2.65 -27.23 -22.76
N PHE A 206 -1.79 -27.51 -21.77
CA PHE A 206 -0.33 -27.54 -21.94
C PHE A 206 0.20 -28.95 -21.63
N HIS A 207 0.37 -29.77 -22.66
CA HIS A 207 0.76 -31.19 -22.53
C HIS A 207 2.27 -31.44 -22.62
N TYR A 208 3.07 -30.56 -22.04
CA TYR A 208 4.53 -30.71 -22.05
C TYR A 208 5.06 -30.84 -20.63
N GLN A 209 6.10 -31.63 -20.47
CA GLN A 209 6.78 -31.84 -19.19
C GLN A 209 8.21 -31.31 -19.31
N LEU A 210 8.72 -30.73 -18.23
CA LEU A 210 10.13 -30.34 -18.18
C LEU A 210 10.95 -31.60 -17.95
N ALA A 211 11.99 -31.82 -18.77
CA ALA A 211 12.91 -32.95 -18.59
C ALA A 211 13.50 -32.95 -17.17
N ASP A 212 13.86 -34.11 -16.64
CA ASP A 212 14.33 -34.27 -15.24
C ASP A 212 15.53 -33.37 -14.89
N ASN A 213 16.36 -33.03 -15.88
CA ASN A 213 17.49 -32.12 -15.72
C ASN A 213 17.11 -30.62 -15.72
N GLY A 214 15.83 -30.30 -15.90
CA GLY A 214 15.28 -28.94 -15.89
C GLY A 214 15.63 -28.06 -17.08
N SER A 215 16.26 -28.62 -18.13
CA SER A 215 16.88 -27.82 -19.20
C SER A 215 16.04 -27.63 -20.46
N HIS A 216 15.08 -28.51 -20.72
CA HIS A 216 14.27 -28.49 -21.94
C HIS A 216 12.93 -29.18 -21.73
N TRP A 217 11.98 -28.91 -22.62
CA TRP A 217 10.64 -29.50 -22.58
C TRP A 217 10.54 -30.74 -23.44
N VAL A 218 9.84 -31.75 -22.93
CA VAL A 218 9.56 -33.03 -23.60
C VAL A 218 8.05 -33.28 -23.68
N ARG A 219 7.65 -34.02 -24.70
CA ARG A 219 6.29 -34.56 -24.83
C ARG A 219 6.13 -35.84 -24.00
N ALA A 220 4.89 -36.32 -23.86
CA ALA A 220 4.59 -37.60 -23.21
C ALA A 220 5.31 -38.81 -23.86
N ASP A 221 5.71 -38.72 -25.14
CA ASP A 221 6.49 -39.73 -25.85
C ASP A 221 8.02 -39.58 -25.68
N GLY A 222 8.47 -38.67 -24.80
CA GLY A 222 9.88 -38.41 -24.48
C GLY A 222 10.62 -37.55 -25.51
N LYS A 223 9.97 -37.07 -26.58
CA LYS A 223 10.63 -36.25 -27.60
C LYS A 223 10.70 -34.77 -27.20
N ASN A 224 11.82 -34.13 -27.54
CA ASN A 224 12.03 -32.70 -27.34
C ASN A 224 10.98 -31.87 -28.08
N VAL A 225 10.48 -30.84 -27.39
CA VAL A 225 9.50 -29.91 -27.91
C VAL A 225 10.21 -28.72 -28.55
N SER A 226 9.91 -28.46 -29.82
CA SER A 226 10.26 -27.19 -30.46
C SER A 226 9.07 -26.22 -30.33
N PHE A 227 9.31 -25.09 -29.67
CA PHE A 227 8.33 -24.02 -29.51
C PHE A 227 8.15 -23.16 -30.77
N LYS A 228 8.95 -23.38 -31.83
CA LYS A 228 8.82 -22.63 -33.10
C LYS A 228 7.41 -22.77 -33.71
N LYS A 229 6.77 -23.94 -33.59
CA LYS A 229 5.40 -24.17 -34.09
C LYS A 229 4.32 -23.44 -33.27
N LEU A 230 4.61 -23.04 -32.03
CA LEU A 230 3.65 -22.32 -31.19
C LEU A 230 3.59 -20.82 -31.54
N GLN A 231 4.52 -20.34 -32.38
CA GLN A 231 4.48 -18.99 -32.94
C GLN A 231 3.37 -18.82 -34.00
N GLU A 232 2.81 -19.92 -34.52
CA GLU A 232 1.72 -19.93 -35.51
C GLU A 232 0.32 -19.84 -34.87
N ILE A 233 0.23 -19.75 -33.53
CA ILE A 233 -1.06 -19.62 -32.85
C ILE A 233 -1.73 -18.29 -33.27
N PRO A 234 -2.97 -18.33 -33.80
CA PRO A 234 -3.59 -17.13 -34.33
C PRO A 234 -3.91 -16.09 -33.24
N ALA A 235 -4.07 -14.84 -33.66
CA ALA A 235 -4.18 -13.68 -32.78
C ALA A 235 -5.52 -13.61 -32.01
N ASP A 236 -6.52 -14.35 -32.44
CA ASP A 236 -7.80 -14.51 -31.76
C ASP A 236 -7.69 -15.23 -30.41
N LYS A 237 -6.56 -15.91 -30.13
CA LYS A 237 -6.27 -16.57 -28.84
C LYS A 237 -5.45 -15.71 -27.88
N TRP A 238 -5.52 -14.38 -27.94
CA TRP A 238 -4.84 -13.56 -26.94
C TRP A 238 -5.51 -13.72 -25.57
N ALA A 239 -4.76 -13.50 -24.48
CA ALA A 239 -5.36 -13.31 -23.17
C ALA A 239 -6.53 -12.32 -23.28
N SER A 240 -7.69 -12.65 -22.68
CA SER A 240 -8.91 -11.83 -22.77
C SER A 240 -8.57 -10.36 -22.57
N GLU A 241 -8.93 -9.55 -23.56
CA GLU A 241 -8.69 -8.12 -23.69
C GLU A 241 -9.15 -7.30 -22.47
N SER A 242 -10.16 -7.81 -21.74
CA SER A 242 -10.69 -7.19 -20.53
C SER A 242 -10.00 -7.62 -19.24
N SER A 243 -9.12 -8.63 -19.31
CA SER A 243 -8.37 -9.10 -18.17
C SER A 243 -7.04 -8.34 -18.11
N ASP A 244 -6.75 -7.73 -16.95
CA ASP A 244 -5.42 -7.20 -16.62
C ASP A 244 -4.39 -8.35 -16.42
N ARG A 245 -4.76 -9.57 -16.79
CA ARG A 245 -3.96 -10.80 -16.74
C ARG A 245 -3.29 -11.01 -18.08
N GLY A 246 -2.21 -11.78 -18.08
CA GLY A 246 -1.55 -12.17 -19.31
C GLY A 246 -0.53 -11.16 -19.86
N LEU A 247 -0.36 -10.00 -19.22
CA LEU A 247 0.73 -9.09 -19.55
C LEU A 247 2.08 -9.61 -19.02
N ILE A 248 3.09 -9.47 -19.87
CA ILE A 248 4.49 -9.68 -19.56
C ILE A 248 5.16 -8.31 -19.69
N MET A 249 5.81 -7.86 -18.62
CA MET A 249 6.53 -6.58 -18.61
C MET A 249 8.00 -6.83 -18.36
N ALA A 250 8.87 -6.13 -19.07
CA ALA A 250 10.31 -6.19 -18.83
C ALA A 250 10.95 -4.82 -18.98
N TRP A 251 12.00 -4.53 -18.23
CA TRP A 251 12.77 -3.28 -18.36
C TRP A 251 14.22 -3.48 -17.93
N ASN A 252 15.13 -2.70 -18.52
CA ASN A 252 16.51 -2.59 -18.05
C ASN A 252 16.66 -1.51 -16.97
N SER A 253 17.86 -1.35 -16.40
CA SER A 253 18.18 -0.28 -15.45
C SER A 253 17.15 -0.21 -14.30
N PRO A 254 17.00 -1.28 -13.49
CA PRO A 254 15.92 -1.36 -12.51
C PRO A 254 15.95 -0.24 -11.47
N SER A 255 17.14 0.28 -11.15
CA SER A 255 17.35 1.40 -10.24
C SER A 255 16.86 2.75 -10.76
N SER A 256 16.65 2.89 -12.08
CA SER A 256 16.12 4.13 -12.67
C SER A 256 14.58 4.15 -12.53
N PRO A 257 13.94 5.32 -12.33
CA PRO A 257 12.49 5.38 -12.24
C PRO A 257 11.81 4.88 -13.53
N LEU A 258 10.68 4.18 -13.40
CA LEU A 258 9.88 3.69 -14.53
C LEU A 258 9.00 4.78 -15.14
N HIS A 259 8.48 5.68 -14.30
CA HIS A 259 7.61 6.78 -14.69
C HIS A 259 7.80 7.99 -13.76
N ALA A 260 7.29 9.16 -14.13
CA ALA A 260 7.50 10.42 -13.40
C ALA A 260 6.61 10.62 -12.16
N GLY A 261 5.72 9.67 -11.86
CA GLY A 261 4.67 9.80 -10.84
C GLY A 261 4.82 8.80 -9.69
N VAL A 262 3.83 8.78 -8.81
CA VAL A 262 3.73 7.81 -7.72
C VAL A 262 2.77 6.70 -8.15
N LEU A 263 3.23 5.45 -8.12
CA LEU A 263 2.39 4.28 -8.39
C LEU A 263 1.37 4.10 -7.24
N PRO A 264 0.05 4.19 -7.50
CA PRO A 264 -0.97 4.04 -6.47
C PRO A 264 -0.98 2.66 -5.82
N SER A 265 -1.68 2.56 -4.68
CA SER A 265 -1.87 1.34 -3.90
C SER A 265 -2.81 0.32 -4.54
N PHE A 266 -2.59 0.02 -5.83
CA PHE A 266 -3.31 -1.00 -6.57
C PHE A 266 -3.16 -2.38 -5.93
N LEU A 267 -4.24 -3.14 -5.93
CA LEU A 267 -4.30 -4.52 -5.48
C LEU A 267 -3.94 -5.44 -6.65
N TYR A 268 -2.93 -6.29 -6.46
CA TYR A 268 -2.40 -7.13 -7.52
C TYR A 268 -3.41 -8.18 -7.99
N GLY A 269 -3.56 -8.32 -9.30
CA GLY A 269 -4.49 -9.26 -9.94
C GLY A 269 -5.95 -8.78 -9.94
N ARG A 270 -6.23 -7.53 -9.55
CA ARG A 270 -7.57 -6.95 -9.41
C ARG A 270 -7.91 -5.91 -10.47
N GLY A 271 -7.30 -6.01 -11.65
CA GLY A 271 -7.64 -5.16 -12.78
C GLY A 271 -6.94 -3.80 -12.75
N ALA A 272 -6.94 -3.13 -13.91
CA ALA A 272 -6.44 -1.77 -14.18
C ALA A 272 -4.95 -1.48 -13.92
N HIS A 273 -4.27 -2.18 -13.00
CA HIS A 273 -2.93 -1.83 -12.53
C HIS A 273 -1.84 -2.04 -13.59
N ASN A 274 -1.92 -3.11 -14.37
CA ASN A 274 -0.92 -3.40 -15.40
C ASN A 274 -1.02 -2.42 -16.56
N TRP A 275 -2.26 -2.13 -16.99
CA TRP A 275 -2.53 -1.13 -18.01
C TRP A 275 -2.18 0.28 -17.56
N TRP A 276 -2.50 0.64 -16.31
CA TRP A 276 -2.14 1.93 -15.74
C TRP A 276 -0.63 2.14 -15.76
N LEU A 277 0.16 1.17 -15.31
CA LEU A 277 1.62 1.28 -15.32
C LEU A 277 2.17 1.46 -16.75
N THR A 278 1.69 0.65 -17.70
CA THR A 278 2.12 0.74 -19.10
C THR A 278 1.82 2.13 -19.68
N HIS A 279 0.64 2.67 -19.38
CA HIS A 279 0.24 4.00 -19.81
C HIS A 279 1.12 5.09 -19.18
N GLU A 280 1.41 5.01 -17.88
CA GLU A 280 2.24 6.02 -17.22
C GLU A 280 3.70 5.98 -17.65
N VAL A 281 4.25 4.79 -17.91
CA VAL A 281 5.60 4.66 -18.49
C VAL A 281 5.64 5.35 -19.85
N LEU A 282 4.67 5.07 -20.72
CA LEU A 282 4.56 5.69 -22.04
C LEU A 282 4.38 7.22 -21.96
N SER A 283 3.47 7.69 -21.10
CA SER A 283 3.14 9.10 -20.88
C SER A 283 4.31 9.91 -20.32
N SER A 284 5.18 9.26 -19.53
CA SER A 284 6.33 9.92 -18.91
C SER A 284 7.45 10.28 -19.89
N GLU A 285 7.50 9.63 -21.05
CA GLU A 285 8.58 9.74 -22.06
C GLU A 285 10.00 9.56 -21.49
N MET A 286 10.14 8.93 -20.31
CA MET A 286 11.43 8.75 -19.65
C MET A 286 12.26 7.63 -20.26
N ARG A 287 11.62 6.69 -20.95
CA ARG A 287 12.20 5.46 -21.49
C ARG A 287 11.59 5.13 -22.84
N LEU A 288 12.31 4.38 -23.68
CA LEU A 288 11.73 3.80 -24.89
C LEU A 288 10.69 2.74 -24.51
N VAL A 289 9.56 2.71 -25.20
CA VAL A 289 8.51 1.70 -24.98
C VAL A 289 8.43 0.78 -26.19
N PHE A 290 8.57 -0.52 -25.95
CA PHE A 290 8.52 -1.56 -26.97
C PHE A 290 7.27 -2.42 -26.79
N ASP A 291 6.36 -2.33 -27.75
CA ASP A 291 5.21 -3.22 -27.86
C ASP A 291 5.62 -4.49 -28.61
N ALA A 292 5.83 -5.54 -27.84
CA ALA A 292 6.19 -6.87 -28.30
C ALA A 292 4.99 -7.83 -28.35
N SER A 293 3.75 -7.31 -28.35
CA SER A 293 2.53 -8.14 -28.38
C SER A 293 2.36 -8.93 -29.69
N SER A 294 3.04 -8.52 -30.76
CA SER A 294 3.14 -9.30 -31.99
C SER A 294 3.91 -10.63 -31.80
N LEU A 295 4.79 -10.70 -30.80
CA LEU A 295 5.61 -11.86 -30.48
C LEU A 295 4.85 -12.81 -29.54
N VAL A 296 5.13 -14.11 -29.65
CA VAL A 296 4.62 -15.11 -28.73
C VAL A 296 5.67 -15.36 -27.65
N LEU A 297 5.68 -14.53 -26.61
CA LEU A 297 6.67 -14.61 -25.51
C LEU A 297 6.22 -15.48 -24.33
N GLY A 298 4.91 -15.70 -24.18
CA GLY A 298 4.37 -16.55 -23.13
C GLY A 298 2.95 -17.03 -23.41
N LEU A 299 2.55 -18.05 -22.65
CA LEU A 299 1.26 -18.72 -22.76
C LEU A 299 0.53 -18.66 -21.41
N TYR A 300 -0.77 -18.36 -21.45
CA TYR A 300 -1.65 -18.33 -20.28
C TYR A 300 -2.64 -19.51 -20.35
N PRO A 301 -2.58 -20.48 -19.42
CA PRO A 301 -3.52 -21.61 -19.43
C PRO A 301 -4.92 -21.17 -18.97
N GLU A 302 -5.89 -21.17 -19.89
CA GLU A 302 -7.29 -20.87 -19.60
C GLU A 302 -7.89 -21.95 -18.70
N SER A 303 -8.72 -21.54 -17.73
CA SER A 303 -9.59 -22.46 -16.99
C SER A 303 -11.01 -22.33 -17.54
N PHE A 304 -11.67 -23.45 -17.81
CA PHE A 304 -13.11 -23.53 -18.12
C PHE A 304 -14.02 -22.87 -17.06
N SER A 305 -13.48 -22.50 -15.90
CA SER A 305 -14.24 -21.84 -14.83
C SER A 305 -14.59 -20.37 -15.09
N SER A 306 -14.04 -19.70 -16.13
CA SER A 306 -14.33 -18.28 -16.40
C SER A 306 -15.62 -18.01 -17.17
N MET A 307 -16.34 -19.03 -17.63
CA MET A 307 -17.61 -18.85 -18.35
C MET A 307 -18.82 -18.61 -17.44
N HIS A 308 -18.69 -18.76 -16.12
CA HIS A 308 -19.83 -18.64 -15.20
C HIS A 308 -20.07 -17.24 -14.60
N ASP A 309 -19.21 -16.25 -14.82
CA ASP A 309 -19.36 -14.91 -14.20
C ASP A 309 -20.07 -13.86 -15.08
N VAL A 310 -20.54 -14.22 -16.28
CA VAL A 310 -21.26 -13.28 -17.18
C VAL A 310 -22.78 -13.48 -17.17
N SER A 311 -23.32 -14.39 -16.35
CA SER A 311 -24.77 -14.44 -16.17
C SER A 311 -25.21 -15.03 -14.83
N SER A 312 -25.54 -14.18 -13.85
CA SER A 312 -26.72 -14.45 -12.99
C SER A 312 -27.08 -13.26 -12.08
N SER A 313 -28.35 -12.87 -12.22
CA SER A 313 -29.30 -12.48 -11.18
C SER A 313 -28.91 -11.49 -10.08
N LYS A 314 -29.73 -10.43 -10.02
CA LYS A 314 -30.03 -9.65 -8.83
C LYS A 314 -30.34 -10.57 -7.64
N ASN A 315 -29.73 -10.24 -6.50
CA ASN A 315 -29.87 -10.76 -5.14
C ASN A 315 -28.91 -11.88 -4.69
N ASP A 316 -28.27 -11.56 -3.56
CA ASP A 316 -27.51 -12.36 -2.61
C ASP A 316 -25.99 -12.52 -2.80
N ARG A 317 -25.27 -11.76 -1.95
CA ARG A 317 -23.82 -11.74 -1.62
C ARG A 317 -22.89 -11.26 -2.74
N LEU A 318 -22.45 -10.01 -2.61
CA LEU A 318 -21.28 -9.47 -3.34
C LEU A 318 -20.08 -10.43 -3.15
N PRO A 319 -19.41 -10.88 -4.22
CA PRO A 319 -18.15 -11.61 -4.07
C PRO A 319 -17.17 -10.73 -3.29
N ALA A 320 -16.54 -11.30 -2.25
CA ALA A 320 -15.62 -10.58 -1.36
C ALA A 320 -14.45 -9.89 -2.10
N GLY A 321 -14.14 -10.27 -3.35
CA GLY A 321 -13.13 -9.61 -4.18
C GLY A 321 -13.64 -8.47 -5.07
N SER A 322 -14.95 -8.26 -5.19
CA SER A 322 -15.52 -7.25 -6.11
C SER A 322 -15.17 -5.80 -5.74
N TRP A 323 -15.03 -5.50 -4.44
CA TRP A 323 -14.62 -4.18 -3.98
C TRP A 323 -13.16 -3.87 -4.33
N GLU A 324 -12.28 -4.88 -4.37
CA GLU A 324 -10.87 -4.71 -4.72
C GLU A 324 -10.71 -4.24 -6.18
N TYR A 325 -11.51 -4.81 -7.08
CA TYR A 325 -11.61 -4.34 -8.47
C TYR A 325 -12.14 -2.90 -8.56
N ASN A 326 -13.12 -2.54 -7.73
CA ASN A 326 -13.65 -1.17 -7.68
C ASN A 326 -12.60 -0.18 -7.16
N VAL A 327 -11.81 -0.56 -6.15
CA VAL A 327 -10.70 0.24 -5.63
C VAL A 327 -9.65 0.46 -6.72
N ASN A 328 -9.23 -0.58 -7.44
CA ASN A 328 -8.31 -0.41 -8.54
C ASN A 328 -8.87 0.50 -9.64
N ARG A 329 -10.13 0.29 -10.05
CA ARG A 329 -10.77 1.17 -11.04
C ARG A 329 -10.81 2.62 -10.57
N HIS A 330 -11.14 2.85 -9.30
CA HIS A 330 -11.16 4.18 -8.71
C HIS A 330 -9.77 4.80 -8.70
N LEU A 331 -8.75 4.08 -8.22
CA LEU A 331 -7.35 4.52 -8.23
C LEU A 331 -6.90 4.89 -9.65
N ALA A 332 -7.21 4.06 -10.65
CA ALA A 332 -6.87 4.33 -12.04
C ALA A 332 -7.59 5.56 -12.61
N ALA A 333 -8.77 5.89 -12.09
CA ALA A 333 -9.54 7.07 -12.49
C ALA A 333 -9.03 8.39 -11.89
N ILE A 334 -8.53 8.35 -10.65
CA ILE A 334 -8.11 9.56 -9.93
C ILE A 334 -6.59 9.81 -9.96
N TYR A 335 -5.79 8.81 -10.35
CA TYR A 335 -4.33 8.93 -10.44
C TYR A 335 -3.80 8.79 -11.87
N GLY A 336 -2.72 9.52 -12.15
CA GLY A 336 -1.99 9.42 -13.41
C GLY A 336 -2.74 9.99 -14.60
N SER A 337 -2.25 9.65 -15.78
CA SER A 337 -2.79 10.03 -17.07
C SER A 337 -3.70 8.97 -17.70
N TYR A 338 -3.88 7.80 -17.07
CA TYR A 338 -4.59 6.64 -17.61
C TYR A 338 -5.99 6.93 -18.18
N CYS A 339 -6.76 7.81 -17.54
CA CYS A 339 -8.10 8.19 -17.98
C CYS A 339 -8.14 9.35 -18.97
N TYR A 340 -6.99 9.84 -19.40
CA TYR A 340 -6.85 10.86 -20.41
C TYR A 340 -6.30 10.22 -21.68
N ARG A 341 -6.92 10.53 -22.81
CA ARG A 341 -6.37 10.10 -24.09
C ARG A 341 -5.01 10.74 -24.27
N LEU A 342 -3.97 9.92 -24.45
CA LEU A 342 -2.67 10.42 -24.88
C LEU A 342 -2.88 11.25 -26.15
N PRO A 343 -2.30 12.46 -26.25
CA PRO A 343 -2.39 13.25 -27.47
C PRO A 343 -1.98 12.37 -28.65
N ARG A 344 -2.77 12.36 -29.74
CA ARG A 344 -2.42 11.72 -31.02
C ARG A 344 -1.25 12.47 -31.70
N ARG A 345 -0.14 12.62 -30.99
CA ARG A 345 1.15 13.03 -31.54
C ARG A 345 1.96 11.76 -31.70
N HIS A 346 2.72 11.66 -32.79
CA HIS A 346 3.66 10.58 -33.03
C HIS A 346 4.51 10.36 -31.78
N SER A 347 4.20 9.34 -30.99
CA SER A 347 4.98 9.03 -29.79
C SER A 347 6.38 8.72 -30.26
N THR A 348 7.33 9.58 -29.91
CA THR A 348 8.73 9.40 -30.34
C THR A 348 9.40 8.25 -29.62
N VAL A 349 8.77 7.74 -28.56
CA VAL A 349 9.30 6.71 -27.68
C VAL A 349 8.67 5.33 -27.91
N LEU A 350 7.49 5.24 -28.55
CA LEU A 350 6.79 3.98 -28.77
C LEU A 350 7.21 3.28 -30.08
N HIS A 351 7.58 2.02 -29.94
CA HIS A 351 8.01 1.17 -31.05
C HIS A 351 7.29 -0.18 -31.00
N LYS A 352 6.78 -0.65 -32.15
CA LYS A 352 6.34 -2.04 -32.31
C LYS A 352 7.54 -2.91 -32.64
N VAL A 353 7.59 -4.06 -32.00
CA VAL A 353 8.60 -5.08 -32.25
C VAL A 353 8.06 -6.05 -33.29
N VAL A 354 8.86 -6.37 -34.29
CA VAL A 354 8.54 -7.44 -35.26
C VAL A 354 9.78 -8.30 -35.45
N LYS A 355 9.61 -9.62 -35.33
CA LYS A 355 10.66 -10.59 -35.66
C LYS A 355 10.63 -10.88 -37.15
N GLN A 356 11.73 -10.61 -37.84
CA GLN A 356 11.94 -10.99 -39.24
C GLN A 356 13.09 -12.00 -39.27
N SER A 357 12.75 -13.26 -39.55
CA SER A 357 13.69 -14.39 -39.44
C SER A 357 14.28 -14.53 -38.02
N GLU A 358 15.51 -14.09 -37.79
CA GLU A 358 16.20 -14.15 -36.48
C GLU A 358 16.62 -12.76 -35.97
N GLU A 359 16.21 -11.68 -36.65
CA GLU A 359 16.44 -10.29 -36.21
C GLU A 359 15.14 -9.64 -35.73
N TYR A 360 15.26 -8.84 -34.67
CA TYR A 360 14.18 -7.99 -34.17
C TYR A 360 14.30 -6.62 -34.82
N THR A 361 13.20 -6.14 -35.37
CA THR A 361 13.10 -4.82 -36.00
C THR A 361 12.10 -3.96 -35.24
N PHE A 362 12.37 -2.65 -35.19
CA PHE A 362 11.54 -1.68 -34.49
C PHE A 362 10.90 -0.73 -35.49
N SER A 363 9.58 -0.63 -35.46
CA SER A 363 8.83 0.38 -36.23
C SER A 363 8.17 1.36 -35.26
N LYS A 364 8.28 2.66 -35.54
CA LYS A 364 7.55 3.67 -34.75
C LYS A 364 6.06 3.37 -34.80
N ALA A 365 5.39 3.53 -33.66
CA ALA A 365 3.95 3.33 -33.57
C ALA A 365 3.29 4.52 -32.88
N ASP A 366 2.11 4.88 -33.39
CA ASP A 366 1.30 5.96 -32.84
C ASP A 366 0.42 5.49 -31.68
N GLU A 367 0.13 4.20 -31.62
CA GLU A 367 -0.70 3.56 -30.59
C GLU A 367 -0.13 2.18 -30.23
N LEU A 368 -0.28 1.81 -28.96
CA LEU A 368 -0.08 0.43 -28.53
C LEU A 368 -1.04 -0.44 -29.32
N THR A 369 -0.62 -1.66 -29.71
CA THR A 369 -1.54 -2.63 -30.34
C THR A 369 -2.74 -2.96 -29.43
N LEU A 370 -2.62 -2.60 -28.15
CA LEU A 370 -3.55 -2.83 -27.07
C LEU A 370 -4.33 -1.55 -26.67
N SER A 371 -4.34 -0.52 -27.51
CA SER A 371 -4.90 0.79 -27.15
C SER A 371 -6.43 0.88 -27.19
N ASP A 372 -7.11 -0.09 -27.82
CA ASP A 372 -8.58 -0.21 -27.83
C ASP A 372 -9.18 -0.50 -26.43
N PHE A 373 -8.32 -0.77 -25.42
CA PHE A 373 -8.71 -1.13 -24.04
C PHE A 373 -8.71 0.04 -23.05
N ILE A 374 -8.37 1.25 -23.52
CA ILE A 374 -8.57 2.48 -22.75
C ILE A 374 -10.08 2.69 -22.58
N ILE A 375 -10.53 3.00 -21.36
CA ILE A 375 -11.94 3.24 -20.96
C ILE A 375 -12.47 4.55 -21.59
N SER A 376 -12.37 4.70 -22.91
CA SER A 376 -12.87 5.83 -23.67
C SER A 376 -13.47 5.33 -24.98
N LYS A 377 -14.52 4.49 -24.89
CA LYS A 377 -15.52 4.49 -25.97
C LYS A 377 -16.49 5.62 -25.66
N GLU A 378 -16.49 6.63 -26.53
CA GLU A 378 -17.68 7.46 -26.73
C GLU A 378 -18.80 6.49 -27.13
N GLU A 379 -19.73 6.19 -26.22
CA GLU A 379 -21.01 5.66 -26.66
C GLU A 379 -21.66 6.76 -27.51
N LYS A 380 -21.74 6.52 -28.82
CA LYS A 380 -22.61 7.31 -29.69
C LYS A 380 -24.04 7.04 -29.25
N ALA A 381 -24.54 7.84 -28.31
CA ALA A 381 -25.96 7.92 -28.06
C ALA A 381 -26.63 8.41 -29.34
N HIS A 382 -27.36 7.52 -30.01
CA HIS A 382 -28.27 7.92 -31.08
C HIS A 382 -29.42 8.71 -30.46
N GLY A 383 -29.30 10.04 -30.45
CA GLY A 383 -30.34 10.97 -30.03
C GLY A 383 -29.97 12.39 -30.46
N GLY A 384 -30.78 12.99 -31.32
CA GLY A 384 -30.46 14.22 -32.02
C GLY A 384 -30.23 15.44 -31.13
N GLY A 385 -29.31 16.29 -31.58
CA GLY A 385 -29.32 17.75 -31.37
C GLY A 385 -29.15 18.27 -29.95
N SER A 386 -27.91 18.43 -29.49
CA SER A 386 -27.37 19.70 -28.94
C SER A 386 -26.01 19.52 -28.26
N LEU A 387 -25.14 20.51 -28.46
CA LEU A 387 -23.94 20.89 -27.69
C LEU A 387 -23.11 19.78 -27.02
N TRP A 388 -22.00 19.39 -27.66
CA TRP A 388 -20.99 18.47 -27.16
C TRP A 388 -20.45 18.88 -25.77
N ARG A 389 -20.75 18.09 -24.75
CA ARG A 389 -19.96 18.02 -23.51
C ARG A 389 -19.13 16.75 -23.55
N ASN A 390 -17.81 16.90 -23.61
CA ASN A 390 -16.86 15.80 -23.41
C ASN A 390 -16.94 15.36 -21.94
N GLU A 391 -17.70 14.31 -21.64
CA GLU A 391 -17.63 13.62 -20.35
C GLU A 391 -16.62 12.46 -20.48
N ASN A 392 -15.57 12.49 -19.65
CA ASN A 392 -14.60 11.40 -19.57
C ASN A 392 -15.33 10.13 -19.07
N SER A 393 -15.39 9.09 -19.91
CA SER A 393 -16.02 7.79 -19.64
C SER A 393 -15.55 7.15 -18.32
N CYS A 394 -14.27 7.32 -17.93
CA CYS A 394 -13.75 6.87 -16.63
C CYS A 394 -14.51 7.43 -15.41
N LEU A 395 -15.05 8.65 -15.50
CA LEU A 395 -15.69 9.35 -14.39
C LEU A 395 -17.22 9.21 -14.41
N SER A 396 -17.81 8.83 -15.54
CA SER A 396 -19.26 8.81 -15.76
C SER A 396 -19.99 7.63 -15.11
N GLY A 397 -19.26 6.62 -14.63
CA GLY A 397 -19.86 5.35 -14.19
C GLY A 397 -20.14 5.22 -12.69
N HIS A 398 -19.15 5.39 -11.81
CA HIS A 398 -19.13 4.63 -10.55
C HIS A 398 -18.64 5.37 -9.31
N LEU A 399 -18.70 6.71 -9.29
CA LEU A 399 -18.12 7.51 -8.21
C LEU A 399 -18.91 7.49 -6.87
N HIS A 400 -19.67 6.43 -6.57
CA HIS A 400 -20.60 6.43 -5.43
C HIS A 400 -20.45 5.32 -4.39
N SER A 401 -19.50 4.39 -4.49
CA SER A 401 -19.17 3.60 -3.30
C SER A 401 -17.80 2.95 -3.42
N SER A 402 -16.77 3.68 -2.99
CA SER A 402 -15.54 3.07 -2.46
C SER A 402 -15.80 2.48 -1.07
N ASP A 403 -17.06 2.20 -0.70
CA ASP A 403 -17.36 1.63 0.61
C ASP A 403 -17.01 0.15 0.60
N LEU A 404 -16.37 -0.27 1.68
CA LEU A 404 -16.16 -1.67 1.96
C LEU A 404 -17.51 -2.35 2.19
N PRO A 405 -17.74 -3.55 1.63
CA PRO A 405 -18.97 -4.31 1.84
C PRO A 405 -19.02 -4.99 3.22
N TYR A 406 -18.34 -4.43 4.22
CA TYR A 406 -18.17 -5.02 5.55
C TYR A 406 -18.80 -4.13 6.61
N SER A 407 -19.72 -4.71 7.38
CA SER A 407 -20.16 -4.13 8.65
C SER A 407 -19.07 -4.26 9.71
N LEU A 408 -19.21 -3.55 10.83
CA LEU A 408 -18.35 -3.74 12.00
C LEU A 408 -18.28 -5.20 12.44
N SER A 409 -19.42 -5.90 12.50
CA SER A 409 -19.46 -7.32 12.89
C SER A 409 -18.66 -8.22 11.94
N MET A 410 -18.77 -8.00 10.63
CA MET A 410 -17.99 -8.76 9.64
C MET A 410 -16.50 -8.46 9.75
N LEU A 411 -16.11 -7.19 9.95
CA LEU A 411 -14.70 -6.85 10.15
C LEU A 411 -14.13 -7.49 11.42
N LEU A 412 -14.90 -7.55 12.50
CA LEU A 412 -14.49 -8.21 13.74
C LEU A 412 -14.29 -9.72 13.53
N GLU A 413 -15.20 -10.38 12.81
CA GLU A 413 -15.07 -11.81 12.47
C GLU A 413 -13.83 -12.08 11.61
N LEU A 414 -13.51 -11.17 10.68
CA LEU A 414 -12.34 -11.31 9.80
C LEU A 414 -11.02 -10.99 10.50
N ALA A 415 -11.00 -9.98 11.37
CA ALA A 415 -9.76 -9.45 11.93
C ALA A 415 -9.40 -10.05 13.29
N ALA A 416 -10.37 -10.45 14.13
CA ALA A 416 -10.08 -10.85 15.49
C ALA A 416 -9.13 -12.06 15.56
N ASP A 417 -8.27 -12.07 16.59
CA ASP A 417 -7.37 -13.19 16.82
C ASP A 417 -8.08 -14.41 17.43
N LYS A 418 -7.33 -15.48 17.71
CA LYS A 418 -7.85 -16.71 18.32
C LYS A 418 -8.52 -16.50 19.69
N ASN A 419 -8.20 -15.41 20.39
CA ASN A 419 -8.80 -15.05 21.68
C ASN A 419 -10.01 -14.11 21.52
N ARG A 420 -10.49 -13.90 20.29
CA ARG A 420 -11.52 -12.92 19.93
C ARG A 420 -11.13 -11.49 20.31
N SER A 421 -9.84 -11.13 20.19
CA SER A 421 -9.37 -9.79 20.48
C SER A 421 -9.02 -9.02 19.23
N VAL A 422 -9.35 -7.74 19.23
CA VAL A 422 -9.03 -6.79 18.16
C VAL A 422 -8.28 -5.57 18.69
N VAL A 423 -7.31 -5.07 17.94
CA VAL A 423 -6.69 -3.77 18.18
C VAL A 423 -7.51 -2.71 17.45
N LEU A 424 -8.03 -1.72 18.16
CA LEU A 424 -8.83 -0.63 17.60
C LEU A 424 -7.99 0.65 17.51
N GLY A 425 -7.77 1.12 16.28
CA GLY A 425 -7.29 2.47 16.00
C GLY A 425 -8.45 3.40 15.64
N VAL A 426 -8.43 4.63 16.14
CA VAL A 426 -9.44 5.66 15.79
C VAL A 426 -8.72 6.87 15.22
N ALA A 427 -9.08 7.27 13.99
CA ALA A 427 -8.38 8.33 13.28
C ALA A 427 -9.34 9.24 12.51
N GLY A 428 -8.95 10.52 12.42
CA GLY A 428 -9.50 11.47 11.45
C GLY A 428 -8.41 11.97 10.52
N VAL A 429 -8.78 12.82 9.56
CA VAL A 429 -7.92 13.17 8.40
C VAL A 429 -6.58 13.77 8.83
N SER A 430 -6.56 14.49 9.94
CA SER A 430 -5.34 15.10 10.49
C SER A 430 -4.32 14.07 11.00
N TYR A 431 -4.72 12.84 11.30
CA TYR A 431 -3.82 11.77 11.75
C TYR A 431 -3.55 10.73 10.65
N ARG A 432 -3.95 10.99 9.40
CA ARG A 432 -3.82 10.06 8.28
C ARG A 432 -2.42 9.43 8.11
N ASP A 433 -1.38 10.25 8.13
CA ASP A 433 -0.01 9.74 7.94
C ASP A 433 0.48 9.01 9.20
N MET A 434 0.04 9.42 10.40
CA MET A 434 0.28 8.71 11.66
C MET A 434 -0.42 7.33 11.68
N LEU A 435 -1.65 7.27 11.18
CA LEU A 435 -2.38 6.02 10.99
C LEU A 435 -1.61 5.04 10.10
N MET A 436 -0.99 5.53 9.02
CA MET A 436 -0.19 4.67 8.15
C MET A 436 1.09 4.17 8.80
N THR A 437 1.87 5.02 9.50
CA THR A 437 3.02 4.51 10.25
C THR A 437 2.61 3.54 11.35
N TRP A 438 1.48 3.75 12.02
CA TRP A 438 0.93 2.83 13.01
C TRP A 438 0.56 1.48 12.37
N ALA A 439 -0.16 1.48 11.25
CA ALA A 439 -0.54 0.27 10.53
C ALA A 439 0.68 -0.49 9.96
N CYS A 440 1.65 0.22 9.38
CA CYS A 440 2.91 -0.36 8.91
C CYS A 440 3.67 -1.01 10.07
N ARG A 441 3.73 -0.34 11.23
CA ARG A 441 4.42 -0.87 12.40
C ARG A 441 3.73 -2.11 12.97
N LEU A 442 2.41 -2.13 13.06
CA LEU A 442 1.65 -3.30 13.49
C LEU A 442 1.89 -4.50 12.56
N ARG A 443 1.85 -4.27 11.23
CA ARG A 443 2.16 -5.31 10.23
C ARG A 443 3.57 -5.85 10.39
N TYR A 444 4.57 -4.99 10.58
CA TYR A 444 5.96 -5.38 10.83
C TYR A 444 6.08 -6.28 12.07
N LEU A 445 5.35 -5.96 13.14
CA LEU A 445 5.28 -6.74 14.37
C LEU A 445 4.38 -7.98 14.28
N ARG A 446 3.85 -8.30 13.09
CA ARG A 446 2.89 -9.39 12.83
C ARG A 446 1.61 -9.29 13.67
N VAL A 447 1.23 -8.08 14.05
CA VAL A 447 -0.07 -7.77 14.67
C VAL A 447 -1.05 -7.48 13.53
N THR A 448 -1.75 -8.51 13.07
CA THR A 448 -2.71 -8.41 11.95
C THR A 448 -4.14 -8.23 12.41
N ASN A 449 -4.43 -8.42 13.70
CA ASN A 449 -5.76 -8.37 14.28
C ASN A 449 -6.21 -6.94 14.64
N PHE A 450 -6.10 -6.00 13.73
CA PHE A 450 -6.50 -4.60 13.96
C PHE A 450 -7.65 -4.17 13.06
N ILE A 451 -8.43 -3.19 13.52
CA ILE A 451 -9.45 -2.47 12.75
C ILE A 451 -9.31 -0.96 12.98
N VAL A 452 -9.76 -0.19 12.00
CA VAL A 452 -9.72 1.28 12.04
C VAL A 452 -11.15 1.83 12.07
N CYS A 453 -11.44 2.69 13.04
CA CYS A 453 -12.60 3.56 12.96
C CYS A 453 -12.18 4.91 12.35
N ALA A 454 -12.75 5.23 11.20
CA ALA A 454 -12.62 6.54 10.58
C ALA A 454 -13.67 7.50 11.14
N LEU A 455 -13.22 8.65 11.64
CA LEU A 455 -14.07 9.71 12.21
C LEU A 455 -14.75 10.57 11.13
N ASP A 456 -14.22 10.57 9.91
CA ASP A 456 -14.69 11.36 8.78
C ASP A 456 -14.62 10.56 7.47
N HIS A 457 -15.33 11.03 6.44
CA HIS A 457 -15.43 10.33 5.15
C HIS A 457 -14.09 10.29 4.41
N GLU A 458 -13.29 11.36 4.50
CA GLU A 458 -11.98 11.44 3.82
C GLU A 458 -11.01 10.40 4.38
N THR A 459 -10.98 10.22 5.70
CA THR A 459 -10.18 9.18 6.36
C THR A 459 -10.67 7.79 6.02
N TYR A 460 -11.99 7.60 5.93
CA TYR A 460 -12.59 6.34 5.53
C TYR A 460 -12.15 5.98 4.10
N GLU A 461 -12.39 6.86 3.13
CA GLU A 461 -12.01 6.66 1.73
C GLU A 461 -10.50 6.42 1.60
N PHE A 462 -9.67 7.25 2.24
CA PHE A 462 -8.23 7.05 2.27
C PHE A 462 -7.86 5.65 2.79
N SER A 463 -8.45 5.23 3.91
CA SER A 463 -8.16 3.94 4.54
C SER A 463 -8.56 2.77 3.63
N VAL A 464 -9.68 2.87 2.91
CA VAL A 464 -10.08 1.87 1.91
C VAL A 464 -9.05 1.81 0.77
N LEU A 465 -8.64 2.97 0.25
CA LEU A 465 -7.63 3.04 -0.82
C LEU A 465 -6.24 2.54 -0.37
N GLN A 466 -5.94 2.59 0.94
CA GLN A 466 -4.74 1.99 1.54
C GLN A 466 -4.94 0.53 1.99
N GLY A 467 -6.07 -0.09 1.66
CA GLY A 467 -6.39 -1.48 1.99
C GLY A 467 -6.39 -1.79 3.49
N LEU A 468 -6.83 -0.83 4.32
CA LEU A 468 -6.99 -1.01 5.77
C LEU A 468 -8.38 -1.58 6.10
N PRO A 469 -8.52 -2.39 7.16
CA PRO A 469 -9.81 -2.87 7.64
C PRO A 469 -10.55 -1.74 8.37
N VAL A 470 -11.37 -0.97 7.66
CA VAL A 470 -11.94 0.29 8.14
C VAL A 470 -13.47 0.28 8.16
N PHE A 471 -14.05 0.92 9.19
CA PHE A 471 -15.46 1.27 9.22
C PHE A 471 -15.64 2.75 9.62
N ARG A 472 -16.80 3.31 9.32
CA ARG A 472 -17.19 4.64 9.78
C ARG A 472 -18.27 4.52 10.83
N ASP A 473 -18.11 5.24 11.93
CA ASP A 473 -19.15 5.33 12.94
C ASP A 473 -20.24 6.36 12.53
N PRO A 474 -21.51 5.96 12.38
CA PRO A 474 -22.59 6.85 11.92
C PRO A 474 -22.85 8.04 12.86
N LEU A 475 -22.47 7.91 14.13
CA LEU A 475 -22.68 8.91 15.17
C LEU A 475 -21.47 9.84 15.36
N SER A 476 -20.46 9.73 14.50
CA SER A 476 -19.28 10.59 14.56
C SER A 476 -19.64 12.05 14.21
N PRO A 477 -19.03 13.05 14.89
CA PRO A 477 -19.35 14.46 14.68
C PRO A 477 -19.00 14.90 13.24
N LYS A 478 -19.97 15.51 12.53
CA LYS A 478 -19.82 15.86 11.10
C LYS A 478 -19.07 17.16 10.80
N ASN A 479 -18.88 18.04 11.79
CA ASN A 479 -18.34 19.40 11.63
C ASN A 479 -17.26 19.72 12.68
N VAL A 480 -16.20 18.94 12.70
CA VAL A 480 -15.03 19.20 13.54
C VAL A 480 -14.04 20.08 12.77
N SER A 481 -13.79 21.31 13.24
CA SER A 481 -12.65 22.11 12.76
C SER A 481 -11.35 21.44 13.23
N PHE A 482 -10.56 20.94 12.28
CA PHE A 482 -9.45 20.03 12.55
C PHE A 482 -8.19 20.73 13.11
N ASP A 483 -7.98 22.01 12.81
CA ASP A 483 -6.89 22.80 13.41
C ASP A 483 -7.20 23.19 14.87
N ASP A 484 -8.48 23.23 15.26
CA ASP A 484 -8.94 23.60 16.59
C ASP A 484 -9.20 22.39 17.51
N CYS A 485 -8.96 21.16 17.03
CA CYS A 485 -9.19 19.94 17.81
C CYS A 485 -7.93 19.49 18.57
N HIS A 486 -7.72 20.04 19.77
CA HIS A 486 -6.61 19.70 20.67
C HIS A 486 -7.11 19.40 22.09
N PHE A 487 -6.21 18.90 22.95
CA PHE A 487 -6.54 18.56 24.33
C PHE A 487 -7.27 19.72 25.03
N GLY A 488 -8.42 19.40 25.66
CA GLY A 488 -9.27 20.36 26.34
C GLY A 488 -10.33 21.05 25.48
N THR A 489 -10.34 20.91 24.14
CA THR A 489 -11.38 21.52 23.30
C THR A 489 -12.66 20.69 23.20
N LYS A 490 -13.79 21.32 22.87
CA LYS A 490 -15.10 20.64 22.69
C LYS A 490 -15.03 19.53 21.63
N CYS A 491 -14.25 19.74 20.57
CA CYS A 491 -14.00 18.69 19.58
C CYS A 491 -13.32 17.47 20.21
N PHE A 492 -12.23 17.66 20.94
CA PHE A 492 -11.50 16.56 21.60
C PHE A 492 -12.41 15.80 22.59
N GLN A 493 -13.27 16.51 23.30
CA GLN A 493 -14.29 15.90 24.16
C GLN A 493 -15.29 15.05 23.37
N GLN A 494 -15.73 15.50 22.19
CA GLN A 494 -16.63 14.71 21.33
C GLN A 494 -15.94 13.48 20.73
N VAL A 495 -14.70 13.63 20.25
CA VAL A 495 -13.92 12.53 19.65
C VAL A 495 -13.56 11.45 20.67
N THR A 496 -13.13 11.84 21.87
CA THR A 496 -12.84 10.87 22.94
C THR A 496 -14.09 10.05 23.27
N LYS A 497 -15.25 10.69 23.49
CA LYS A 497 -16.53 9.99 23.71
C LYS A 497 -16.95 9.02 22.59
N VAL A 498 -16.48 9.19 21.36
CA VAL A 498 -16.66 8.19 20.29
C VAL A 498 -15.86 6.91 20.56
N LYS A 499 -14.60 7.01 21.03
CA LYS A 499 -13.73 5.86 21.30
C LYS A 499 -14.36 4.92 22.31
N SER A 500 -14.68 5.42 23.50
CA SER A 500 -15.31 4.63 24.57
C SER A 500 -16.64 3.99 24.16
N ARG A 501 -17.48 4.68 23.38
CA ARG A 501 -18.73 4.10 22.84
C ARG A 501 -18.47 2.96 21.85
N ILE A 502 -17.54 3.11 20.92
CA ILE A 502 -17.20 2.06 19.94
C ILE A 502 -16.62 0.85 20.66
N VAL A 503 -15.74 1.06 21.63
CA VAL A 503 -15.21 -0.03 22.45
C VAL A 503 -16.35 -0.77 23.16
N LEU A 504 -17.29 -0.05 23.78
CA LEU A 504 -18.45 -0.67 24.41
C LEU A 504 -19.31 -1.48 23.42
N GLU A 505 -19.50 -0.99 22.20
CA GLU A 505 -20.23 -1.71 21.15
C GLU A 505 -19.52 -3.02 20.78
N ILE A 506 -18.21 -2.98 20.55
CA ILE A 506 -17.41 -4.18 20.22
C ILE A 506 -17.39 -5.19 21.38
N LEU A 507 -17.27 -4.71 22.63
CA LEU A 507 -17.34 -5.55 23.81
C LEU A 507 -18.70 -6.26 23.92
N LYS A 508 -19.80 -5.58 23.60
CA LYS A 508 -21.16 -6.18 23.57
C LYS A 508 -21.33 -7.20 22.45
N LEU A 509 -20.53 -7.12 21.38
CA LEU A 509 -20.50 -8.11 20.29
C LEU A 509 -19.66 -9.36 20.63
N GLY A 510 -19.07 -9.42 21.83
CA GLY A 510 -18.32 -10.60 22.29
C GLY A 510 -16.82 -10.58 21.96
N TYR A 511 -16.24 -9.41 21.69
CA TYR A 511 -14.83 -9.26 21.31
C TYR A 511 -14.06 -8.44 22.35
N ASN A 512 -12.86 -8.87 22.71
CA ASN A 512 -11.94 -8.07 23.52
C ASN A 512 -11.34 -6.95 22.67
N VAL A 513 -10.98 -5.82 23.28
CA VAL A 513 -10.45 -4.67 22.57
C VAL A 513 -9.18 -4.16 23.23
N LEU A 514 -8.11 -4.05 22.45
CA LEU A 514 -6.98 -3.17 22.76
C LEU A 514 -7.19 -1.85 22.01
N LEU A 515 -7.59 -0.80 22.72
CA LEU A 515 -7.61 0.53 22.14
C LEU A 515 -6.17 1.05 22.09
N SER A 516 -5.75 1.56 20.93
CA SER A 516 -4.48 2.28 20.76
C SER A 516 -4.73 3.53 19.94
N ASP A 517 -4.33 4.68 20.47
CA ASP A 517 -4.22 5.89 19.68
C ASP A 517 -3.19 5.67 18.56
N VAL A 518 -3.46 6.26 17.40
CA VAL A 518 -2.62 6.11 16.20
C VAL A 518 -1.30 6.88 16.28
N ASP A 519 -1.09 7.65 17.34
CA ASP A 519 0.16 8.31 17.69
C ASP A 519 0.94 7.56 18.79
N VAL A 520 0.57 6.32 19.08
CA VAL A 520 1.38 5.39 19.89
C VAL A 520 2.33 4.63 18.96
N TYR A 521 3.63 4.71 19.22
CA TYR A 521 4.63 3.89 18.51
C TYR A 521 4.81 2.56 19.23
N TRP A 522 4.93 1.45 18.48
CA TRP A 522 5.04 0.10 19.04
C TRP A 522 6.43 -0.45 18.80
N PHE A 523 7.10 -0.95 19.82
CA PHE A 523 8.41 -1.61 19.70
C PHE A 523 8.29 -3.13 19.62
N ASP A 524 7.29 -3.71 20.29
CA ASP A 524 7.02 -5.15 20.33
C ASP A 524 5.50 -5.42 20.50
N ASN A 525 5.06 -6.66 20.31
CA ASN A 525 3.65 -7.07 20.43
C ASN A 525 3.25 -7.23 21.92
N PRO A 526 2.39 -6.37 22.48
CA PRO A 526 1.98 -6.41 23.88
C PRO A 526 0.86 -7.43 24.17
N MET A 527 0.23 -8.02 23.15
CA MET A 527 -0.94 -8.89 23.33
C MET A 527 -0.67 -10.08 24.27
N PRO A 528 0.46 -10.82 24.17
CA PRO A 528 0.77 -11.90 25.11
C PRO A 528 0.84 -11.41 26.57
N PHE A 529 1.45 -10.24 26.81
CA PHE A 529 1.51 -9.64 28.14
C PHE A 529 0.11 -9.27 28.63
N LEU A 530 -0.70 -8.61 27.80
CA LEU A 530 -2.07 -8.18 28.16
C LEU A 530 -2.98 -9.38 28.47
N TYR A 531 -2.79 -10.51 27.77
CA TYR A 531 -3.52 -11.74 28.10
C TYR A 531 -3.13 -12.33 29.44
N SER A 532 -1.87 -12.20 29.85
CA SER A 532 -1.37 -12.72 31.13
C SER A 532 -1.96 -12.05 32.37
N LEU A 533 -2.61 -10.87 32.21
CA LEU A 533 -3.29 -10.18 33.31
C LEU A 533 -4.46 -10.99 33.90
N GLY A 534 -4.99 -11.98 33.17
CA GLY A 534 -6.08 -12.84 33.62
C GLY A 534 -7.47 -12.27 33.31
N PRO A 535 -8.54 -12.98 33.68
CA PRO A 535 -9.93 -12.55 33.48
C PRO A 535 -10.35 -11.45 34.47
N ALA A 536 -11.43 -10.73 34.18
CA ALA A 536 -11.95 -9.64 35.01
C ALA A 536 -10.91 -8.56 35.34
N THR A 537 -10.01 -8.29 34.37
CA THR A 537 -9.00 -7.23 34.45
C THR A 537 -9.14 -6.22 33.34
N PHE A 538 -8.96 -4.95 33.68
CA PHE A 538 -8.83 -3.85 32.72
C PHE A 538 -7.41 -3.28 32.81
N GLY A 539 -6.63 -3.40 31.73
CA GLY A 539 -5.25 -2.89 31.70
C GLY A 539 -5.18 -1.53 31.05
N ALA A 540 -4.67 -0.49 31.72
CA ALA A 540 -4.61 0.87 31.16
C ALA A 540 -3.22 1.50 31.32
N GLN A 541 -2.77 2.26 30.32
CA GLN A 541 -1.56 3.07 30.46
C GLN A 541 -1.73 4.14 31.56
N SER A 542 -0.62 4.51 32.21
CA SER A 542 -0.56 5.63 33.15
C SER A 542 0.04 6.90 32.52
N ASP A 543 -0.58 8.04 32.80
CA ASP A 543 -0.05 9.40 32.59
C ASP A 543 0.80 9.90 33.78
N GLU A 544 1.11 9.05 34.76
CA GLU A 544 2.07 9.41 35.79
C GLU A 544 3.48 9.48 35.20
N TYR A 545 4.10 10.65 35.31
CA TYR A 545 5.40 10.95 34.69
C TYR A 545 6.56 10.80 35.67
N ASN A 546 6.28 10.73 36.98
CA ASN A 546 7.33 10.54 37.98
C ASN A 546 7.95 9.14 37.87
N ASP A 547 9.27 9.08 38.00
CA ASP A 547 10.08 7.86 37.90
C ASP A 547 9.83 6.86 39.03
N THR A 548 9.32 7.34 40.17
CA THR A 548 9.09 6.56 41.39
C THR A 548 7.70 6.82 41.96
N GLY A 549 7.23 5.89 42.79
CA GLY A 549 5.93 6.01 43.48
C GLY A 549 4.75 5.50 42.65
N PRO A 550 3.52 5.66 43.17
CA PRO A 550 2.32 5.07 42.60
C PRO A 550 2.02 5.60 41.20
N ILE A 551 1.58 4.71 40.31
CA ILE A 551 1.21 5.05 38.92
C ILE A 551 -0.28 5.25 38.72
N ASN A 552 -1.09 4.95 39.74
CA ASN A 552 -2.53 5.07 39.72
C ASN A 552 -3.05 6.30 40.50
N LEU A 553 -2.29 7.41 40.51
CA LEU A 553 -2.72 8.64 41.18
C LEU A 553 -3.97 9.25 40.52
N PRO A 554 -4.75 10.08 41.26
CA PRO A 554 -5.93 10.76 40.73
C PRO A 554 -5.71 11.40 39.36
N ARG A 555 -6.59 11.05 38.41
CA ARG A 555 -6.56 11.53 37.02
C ARG A 555 -5.30 11.17 36.22
N ARG A 556 -4.57 10.12 36.63
CA ARG A 556 -3.42 9.59 35.87
C ARG A 556 -3.73 8.39 34.97
N LEU A 557 -4.98 7.95 34.88
CA LEU A 557 -5.33 6.93 33.88
C LEU A 557 -5.25 7.56 32.49
N ASN A 558 -4.57 6.92 31.54
CA ASN A 558 -4.50 7.34 30.14
C ASN A 558 -5.52 6.56 29.30
N SER A 559 -6.39 7.25 28.56
CA SER A 559 -7.41 6.60 27.73
C SER A 559 -7.01 6.37 26.27
N GLY A 560 -5.74 6.62 25.91
CA GLY A 560 -5.19 6.39 24.58
C GLY A 560 -4.52 5.02 24.38
N PHE A 561 -4.31 4.24 25.45
CA PHE A 561 -3.85 2.86 25.34
C PHE A 561 -4.39 1.99 26.49
N TYR A 562 -5.32 1.07 26.20
CA TYR A 562 -5.87 0.16 27.20
C TYR A 562 -6.46 -1.13 26.60
N PHE A 563 -6.46 -2.20 27.40
CA PHE A 563 -7.04 -3.49 27.07
C PHE A 563 -8.29 -3.78 27.91
N ALA A 564 -9.41 -4.01 27.23
CA ALA A 564 -10.71 -4.31 27.79
C ALA A 564 -11.19 -5.68 27.31
N ARG A 565 -11.65 -6.53 28.24
CA ARG A 565 -12.19 -7.85 27.93
C ARG A 565 -13.70 -7.82 27.77
N SER A 566 -14.22 -8.67 26.88
CA SER A 566 -15.66 -8.87 26.72
C SER A 566 -16.19 -9.79 27.83
N ASP A 567 -16.19 -9.29 29.06
CA ASP A 567 -16.83 -9.91 30.22
C ASP A 567 -17.86 -8.98 30.85
N ASN A 568 -18.75 -9.54 31.66
CA ASN A 568 -19.89 -8.80 32.21
C ASN A 568 -19.44 -7.60 33.07
N ALA A 569 -18.39 -7.77 33.88
CA ALA A 569 -17.86 -6.72 34.74
C ALA A 569 -17.32 -5.54 33.90
N THR A 570 -16.47 -5.83 32.93
CA THR A 570 -15.89 -4.82 32.03
C THR A 570 -16.96 -4.11 31.20
N VAL A 571 -17.93 -4.85 30.66
CA VAL A 571 -19.05 -4.27 29.90
C VAL A 571 -19.88 -3.32 30.78
N THR A 572 -20.20 -3.71 32.01
CA THR A 572 -20.95 -2.85 32.95
C THR A 572 -20.15 -1.60 33.30
N VAL A 573 -18.86 -1.72 33.62
CA VAL A 573 -18.00 -0.56 33.92
C VAL A 573 -17.88 0.37 32.71
N MET A 574 -17.71 -0.16 31.50
CA MET A 574 -17.68 0.66 30.28
C MET A 574 -19.01 1.38 30.02
N GLN A 575 -20.16 0.78 30.35
CA GLN A 575 -21.46 1.48 30.31
C GLN A 575 -21.51 2.64 31.32
N MET A 576 -20.99 2.43 32.53
CA MET A 576 -20.89 3.47 33.55
C MET A 576 -20.00 4.62 33.09
N ILE A 577 -18.84 4.33 32.47
CA ILE A 577 -17.93 5.33 31.92
C ILE A 577 -18.61 6.15 30.83
N VAL A 578 -19.24 5.50 29.85
CA VAL A 578 -19.94 6.21 28.76
C VAL A 578 -21.06 7.10 29.32
N LYS A 579 -21.82 6.61 30.31
CA LYS A 579 -22.88 7.38 30.99
C LYS A 579 -22.30 8.57 31.75
N HIS A 580 -21.23 8.37 32.51
CA HIS A 580 -20.55 9.43 33.27
C HIS A 580 -19.98 10.49 32.33
N ALA A 581 -19.29 10.07 31.27
CA ALA A 581 -18.70 10.96 30.27
C ALA A 581 -19.77 11.79 29.54
N THR A 582 -20.93 11.20 29.22
CA THR A 582 -22.05 11.90 28.56
C THR A 582 -22.58 13.04 29.42
N ASN A 583 -22.64 12.85 30.74
CA ASN A 583 -23.11 13.86 31.69
C ASN A 583 -22.04 14.89 32.07
N SER A 584 -20.79 14.69 31.66
CA SER A 584 -19.68 15.59 31.95
C SER A 584 -19.38 16.55 30.79
N GLY A 585 -18.98 17.78 31.12
CA GLY A 585 -18.36 18.73 30.19
C GLY A 585 -16.87 18.50 29.96
N LEU A 586 -16.33 17.35 30.38
CA LEU A 586 -14.91 16.99 30.30
C LEU A 586 -14.66 15.99 29.16
N SER A 587 -13.38 15.69 28.90
CA SER A 587 -13.00 14.53 28.08
C SER A 587 -13.38 13.21 28.77
N GLU A 588 -13.30 12.09 28.06
CA GLU A 588 -13.64 10.80 28.66
C GLU A 588 -12.67 10.36 29.77
N GLN A 589 -11.39 10.73 29.68
CA GLN A 589 -10.32 10.17 30.51
C GLN A 589 -10.54 10.35 32.02
N PRO A 590 -10.97 11.52 32.54
CA PRO A 590 -11.39 11.65 33.94
C PRO A 590 -12.50 10.66 34.33
N SER A 591 -13.45 10.38 33.42
CA SER A 591 -14.56 9.45 33.68
C SER A 591 -14.07 8.00 33.84
N PHE A 592 -13.02 7.59 33.11
CA PHE A 592 -12.40 6.28 33.35
C PHE A 592 -11.87 6.18 34.77
N TYR A 593 -11.08 7.17 35.20
CA TYR A 593 -10.49 7.16 36.54
C TYR A 593 -11.56 7.20 37.63
N ASP A 594 -12.50 8.14 37.57
CA ASP A 594 -13.49 8.36 38.63
C ASP A 594 -14.42 7.14 38.78
N VAL A 595 -14.78 6.48 37.68
CA VAL A 595 -15.59 5.25 37.72
C VAL A 595 -14.79 4.05 38.24
N MET A 596 -13.56 3.85 37.76
CA MET A 596 -12.78 2.64 38.06
C MET A 596 -12.05 2.69 39.40
N CYS A 597 -11.49 3.84 39.75
CA CYS A 597 -10.68 4.06 40.96
C CYS A 597 -11.41 4.86 42.04
N GLY A 598 -12.62 5.34 41.77
CA GLY A 598 -13.36 6.22 42.66
C GLY A 598 -12.82 7.66 42.62
N GLU A 599 -13.67 8.62 42.99
CA GLU A 599 -13.25 10.02 43.12
C GLU A 599 -12.06 10.13 44.08
N ASN A 600 -11.02 10.86 43.68
CA ASN A 600 -9.76 10.98 44.43
C ASN A 600 -9.04 9.64 44.74
N GLY A 601 -9.42 8.54 44.09
CA GLY A 601 -8.76 7.23 44.25
C GLY A 601 -9.21 6.43 45.47
N THR A 602 -10.46 6.59 45.95
CA THR A 602 -10.99 5.85 47.11
C THR A 602 -10.96 4.33 46.96
N ASN A 603 -10.92 3.83 45.72
CA ASN A 603 -10.94 2.40 45.40
C ASN A 603 -9.55 1.86 45.00
N ARG A 604 -8.47 2.60 45.26
CA ARG A 604 -7.11 2.12 45.07
C ARG A 604 -6.80 1.06 46.12
N ILE A 605 -6.26 -0.08 45.66
CA ILE A 605 -5.89 -1.21 46.54
C ILE A 605 -4.38 -1.43 46.61
N SER A 606 -3.62 -0.79 45.71
CA SER A 606 -2.16 -0.79 45.67
C SER A 606 -1.66 0.38 44.82
N ASP A 607 -0.36 0.45 44.56
CA ASP A 607 0.29 1.52 43.79
C ASP A 607 0.05 1.46 42.28
N ASP A 608 -0.46 0.33 41.78
CA ASP A 608 -0.74 0.07 40.38
C ASP A 608 -2.16 -0.47 40.14
N LYS A 609 -2.96 -0.74 41.18
CA LYS A 609 -4.31 -1.33 41.01
C LYS A 609 -5.42 -0.57 41.73
N CYS A 610 -6.58 -0.58 41.08
CA CYS A 610 -7.87 -0.21 41.66
C CYS A 610 -8.83 -1.41 41.60
N LEU A 611 -9.80 -1.45 42.50
CA LEU A 611 -10.88 -2.44 42.47
C LEU A 611 -12.22 -1.69 42.34
N GLU A 612 -12.89 -1.81 41.19
CA GLU A 612 -14.16 -1.13 40.99
C GLU A 612 -15.25 -1.71 41.91
N ALA A 613 -15.97 -0.83 42.60
CA ALA A 613 -16.78 -1.18 43.76
C ALA A 613 -18.03 -2.02 43.45
N ASN A 614 -18.62 -1.90 42.25
CA ASN A 614 -19.90 -2.54 41.92
C ASN A 614 -19.72 -3.91 41.24
N THR A 615 -18.63 -4.10 40.52
CA THR A 615 -18.39 -5.25 39.65
C THR A 615 -17.19 -6.08 40.08
N ASN A 616 -16.39 -5.60 41.03
CA ASN A 616 -15.09 -6.15 41.42
C ASN A 616 -14.11 -6.26 40.24
N LEU A 617 -14.27 -5.42 39.21
CA LEU A 617 -13.32 -5.34 38.10
C LEU A 617 -11.98 -4.83 38.63
N THR A 618 -10.91 -5.60 38.41
CA THR A 618 -9.57 -5.16 38.77
C THR A 618 -9.00 -4.30 37.66
N VAL A 619 -8.69 -3.05 37.97
CA VAL A 619 -8.02 -2.15 37.03
C VAL A 619 -6.54 -2.14 37.32
N VAL A 620 -5.73 -2.52 36.33
CA VAL A 620 -4.28 -2.61 36.40
C VAL A 620 -3.68 -1.46 35.57
N PHE A 621 -2.94 -0.58 36.23
CA PHE A 621 -2.13 0.42 35.55
C PHE A 621 -0.87 -0.27 35.04
N LEU A 622 -0.68 -0.22 33.73
CA LEU A 622 0.43 -0.89 33.07
C LEU A 622 1.77 -0.27 33.51
N ASN A 623 2.79 -1.12 33.68
CA ASN A 623 4.11 -0.68 34.10
C ASN A 623 4.65 0.41 33.16
N ARG A 624 4.97 1.59 33.68
CA ARG A 624 5.42 2.77 32.92
C ARG A 624 6.78 2.60 32.22
N ASP A 625 7.61 1.63 32.62
CA ASP A 625 8.83 1.29 31.87
C ASP A 625 8.50 0.48 30.59
N LEU A 626 7.49 -0.40 30.67
CA LEU A 626 7.04 -1.22 29.54
C LEU A 626 6.05 -0.46 28.63
N PHE A 627 5.25 0.44 29.20
CA PHE A 627 4.21 1.22 28.50
C PHE A 627 4.35 2.73 28.76
N PRO A 628 5.52 3.35 28.47
CA PRO A 628 5.77 4.75 28.77
C PRO A 628 4.82 5.73 28.06
N ASN A 629 4.38 6.73 28.82
CA ASN A 629 3.77 7.94 28.27
C ASN A 629 4.86 8.90 27.76
N GLY A 630 4.44 9.94 27.05
CA GLY A 630 5.33 10.88 26.38
C GLY A 630 6.06 11.88 27.27
N ALA A 631 5.84 11.90 28.58
CA ALA A 631 6.60 12.70 29.55
C ALA A 631 7.58 11.87 30.39
N TYR A 632 7.45 10.54 30.36
CA TYR A 632 8.23 9.65 31.21
C TYR A 632 9.71 9.60 30.80
N LYS A 633 10.62 9.78 31.77
CA LYS A 633 12.10 9.71 31.63
C LYS A 633 12.72 10.58 30.51
N GLY A 634 11.96 11.53 29.96
CA GLY A 634 12.37 12.30 28.78
C GLY A 634 12.78 11.40 27.61
N LEU A 635 12.04 10.31 27.38
CA LEU A 635 12.38 9.30 26.36
C LEU A 635 12.38 9.88 24.95
N TRP A 636 11.46 10.80 24.65
CA TRP A 636 11.38 11.46 23.35
C TRP A 636 12.55 12.41 23.07
N GLU A 637 13.28 12.84 24.10
CA GLU A 637 14.42 13.74 24.01
C GLU A 637 15.77 12.99 23.94
N LYS A 638 15.75 11.65 23.96
CA LYS A 638 16.97 10.84 23.83
C LYS A 638 17.50 10.91 22.41
N HIS A 639 18.84 10.86 22.28
CA HIS A 639 19.51 10.86 20.99
C HIS A 639 19.06 9.67 20.12
N ASP A 640 18.96 8.48 20.72
CA ASP A 640 18.43 7.28 20.08
C ASP A 640 17.23 6.77 20.89
N VAL A 641 16.06 7.30 20.57
CA VAL A 641 14.80 6.92 21.22
C VAL A 641 14.52 5.43 21.04
N GLN A 642 14.82 4.87 19.85
CA GLN A 642 14.51 3.48 19.53
C GLN A 642 15.34 2.51 20.38
N SER A 643 16.65 2.69 20.43
CA SER A 643 17.53 1.84 21.24
C SER A 643 17.24 2.00 22.73
N THR A 644 17.02 3.23 23.20
CA THR A 644 16.69 3.48 24.61
C THR A 644 15.40 2.76 25.03
N CYS A 645 14.35 2.82 24.20
CA CYS A 645 13.09 2.11 24.49
C CYS A 645 13.27 0.59 24.44
N LYS A 646 14.05 0.05 23.50
CA LYS A 646 14.34 -1.39 23.43
C LYS A 646 15.10 -1.88 24.67
N GLU A 647 16.10 -1.13 25.14
CA GLU A 647 16.86 -1.45 26.35
C GLU A 647 15.99 -1.44 27.61
N LEU A 648 15.02 -0.53 27.68
CA LEU A 648 14.05 -0.46 28.79
C LEU A 648 13.00 -1.59 28.71
N GLY A 649 12.89 -2.30 27.58
CA GLY A 649 11.88 -3.31 27.34
C GLY A 649 10.50 -2.74 26.99
N CYS A 650 10.45 -1.53 26.42
CA CYS A 650 9.18 -0.91 26.04
C CYS A 650 8.43 -1.79 25.03
N PHE A 651 7.15 -2.03 25.26
CA PHE A 651 6.23 -2.49 24.23
C PHE A 651 5.80 -1.34 23.33
N ILE A 652 5.57 -0.15 23.91
CA ILE A 652 5.06 1.03 23.20
C ILE A 652 5.70 2.32 23.75
N LEU A 653 5.60 3.42 23.02
CA LEU A 653 5.83 4.79 23.52
C LEU A 653 4.74 5.70 22.97
N HIS A 654 3.99 6.33 23.88
CA HIS A 654 2.89 7.22 23.50
C HIS A 654 3.42 8.62 23.16
N ASN A 655 3.05 9.15 21.99
CA ASN A 655 3.34 10.54 21.58
C ASN A 655 2.37 11.57 22.21
N ASN A 656 1.94 11.35 23.46
CA ASN A 656 1.18 12.33 24.24
C ASN A 656 2.11 13.31 25.00
N TRP A 657 1.57 14.22 25.81
CA TRP A 657 2.34 15.31 26.48
C TRP A 657 3.00 16.32 25.53
N ILE A 658 2.44 16.49 24.33
CA ILE A 658 2.81 17.55 23.39
C ILE A 658 1.55 18.11 22.72
N ASN A 659 1.48 19.43 22.57
CA ASN A 659 0.33 20.09 21.96
C ASN A 659 0.57 20.44 20.49
N GLY A 660 -0.38 20.10 19.63
CA GLY A 660 -0.37 20.40 18.21
C GLY A 660 0.12 19.23 17.34
N ARG A 661 -0.69 18.90 16.32
CA ARG A 661 -0.42 17.82 15.36
C ARG A 661 0.95 17.94 14.68
N LYS A 662 1.31 19.13 14.18
CA LYS A 662 2.59 19.34 13.50
C LYS A 662 3.79 19.00 14.40
N LYS A 663 3.70 19.34 15.69
CA LYS A 663 4.74 19.02 16.67
C LYS A 663 4.80 17.52 16.97
N LYS A 664 3.65 16.84 17.11
CA LYS A 664 3.58 15.37 17.24
C LYS A 664 4.25 14.68 16.07
N LEU A 665 3.91 15.10 14.84
CA LEU A 665 4.45 14.54 13.62
C LEU A 665 5.97 14.74 13.54
N GLN A 666 6.42 15.98 13.77
CA GLN A 666 7.84 16.31 13.76
C GLN A 666 8.62 15.55 14.83
N ARG A 667 8.09 15.42 16.05
CA ARG A 667 8.73 14.67 17.14
C ARG A 667 8.91 13.21 16.76
N GLN A 668 7.88 12.57 16.20
CA GLN A 668 7.93 11.18 15.80
C GLN A 668 8.90 10.94 14.63
N MET A 669 8.85 11.77 13.58
CA MET A 669 9.76 11.68 12.43
C MET A 669 11.22 11.93 12.82
N SER A 670 11.50 12.98 13.60
CA SER A 670 12.88 13.31 14.02
C SER A 670 13.48 12.29 14.99
N SER A 671 12.64 11.51 15.68
CA SER A 671 13.08 10.43 16.57
C SER A 671 13.36 9.11 15.83
N GLY A 672 13.19 9.06 14.50
CA GLY A 672 13.32 7.83 13.70
C GLY A 672 12.19 6.80 13.92
N LEU A 673 11.11 7.18 14.61
CA LEU A 673 9.97 6.31 14.92
C LEU A 673 8.86 6.42 13.86
N TRP A 674 9.24 6.27 12.60
CA TRP A 674 8.39 6.54 11.44
C TRP A 674 8.60 5.49 10.34
N ASP A 675 7.58 4.68 10.05
CA ASP A 675 7.68 3.48 9.21
C ASP A 675 6.86 3.56 7.91
N TYR A 676 6.48 4.77 7.47
CA TYR A 676 5.70 4.98 6.25
C TYR A 676 6.27 6.12 5.41
N ASP A 677 6.49 5.93 4.12
CA ASP A 677 6.85 7.03 3.22
C ASP A 677 5.61 7.54 2.48
N PRO A 678 5.10 8.75 2.79
CA PRO A 678 3.93 9.30 2.09
C PRO A 678 4.19 9.61 0.60
N SER A 679 5.47 9.72 0.19
CA SER A 679 5.84 10.05 -1.18
C SER A 679 5.75 8.82 -2.10
N SER A 680 6.24 7.66 -1.67
CA SER A 680 6.07 6.39 -2.39
C SER A 680 4.80 5.62 -2.00
N ARG A 681 4.12 6.02 -0.91
CA ARG A 681 2.96 5.35 -0.31
C ARG A 681 3.25 3.93 0.19
N LEU A 682 4.50 3.63 0.46
CA LEU A 682 4.95 2.34 0.95
C LEU A 682 5.23 2.40 2.45
N CYS A 683 5.03 1.26 3.12
CA CYS A 683 5.72 1.06 4.38
C CYS A 683 7.22 1.06 4.11
N LEU A 684 8.02 1.59 5.04
CA LEU A 684 9.47 1.54 4.90
C LEU A 684 9.92 0.08 5.02
N GLN A 685 10.50 -0.44 3.94
CA GLN A 685 11.03 -1.80 3.84
C GLN A 685 12.56 -1.72 3.70
N ASP A 686 13.28 -2.63 4.36
CA ASP A 686 14.71 -2.83 4.11
C ASP A 686 14.89 -4.05 3.18
N TRP A 687 15.07 -3.78 1.88
CA TRP A 687 15.39 -4.81 0.89
C TRP A 687 16.90 -5.04 0.72
N SER A 688 17.73 -4.29 1.45
CA SER A 688 19.19 -4.42 1.40
C SER A 688 19.71 -5.53 2.31
N ASP A 689 18.94 -5.90 3.35
CA ASP A 689 19.29 -6.96 4.26
C ASP A 689 18.81 -8.34 3.77
N ARG A 690 19.72 -9.11 3.14
CA ARG A 690 19.50 -10.54 2.82
C ARG A 690 19.26 -11.41 4.08
N GLY A 691 19.38 -10.83 5.28
CA GLY A 691 19.30 -11.48 6.59
C GLY A 691 17.92 -11.58 7.25
N SER A 692 16.85 -10.98 6.70
CA SER A 692 15.48 -11.10 7.28
C SER A 692 14.96 -12.56 7.35
N PHE A 693 15.64 -13.50 6.68
CA PHE A 693 15.38 -14.93 6.72
C PHE A 693 15.73 -15.66 8.02
N ARG A 694 16.39 -15.03 9.01
CA ARG A 694 16.77 -15.72 10.26
C ARG A 694 15.75 -15.67 11.40
N GLN A 695 14.69 -14.88 11.31
CA GLN A 695 13.56 -14.92 12.27
C GLN A 695 12.36 -15.77 11.81
N MET A 696 12.54 -16.61 10.79
CA MET A 696 11.58 -17.67 10.42
C MET A 696 11.93 -19.06 11.02
N GLY A 697 12.90 -19.12 11.95
CA GLY A 697 13.45 -20.38 12.48
C GLY A 697 12.82 -20.94 13.77
N HIS A 698 11.78 -20.32 14.34
CA HIS A 698 11.06 -20.87 15.50
C HIS A 698 9.61 -21.19 15.14
N PHE A 699 9.43 -22.13 14.22
CA PHE A 699 8.20 -22.90 14.12
C PHE A 699 8.33 -24.10 15.06
N TYR A 700 7.56 -24.12 16.14
CA TYR A 700 7.24 -25.37 16.82
C TYR A 700 6.38 -26.20 15.84
N PRO A 701 6.83 -27.38 15.39
CA PRO A 701 5.97 -28.28 14.64
C PRO A 701 4.78 -28.63 15.51
N PHE A 702 3.58 -28.53 14.95
CA PHE A 702 2.38 -29.10 15.53
C PHE A 702 2.65 -30.57 15.85
N GLU A 703 2.45 -30.96 17.11
CA GLU A 703 2.23 -32.36 17.47
C GLU A 703 0.91 -32.79 16.85
N ASP A 704 0.97 -33.72 15.90
CA ASP A 704 -0.16 -34.53 15.48
C ASP A 704 -0.67 -35.31 16.71
N SER A 705 -1.84 -34.94 17.22
CA SER A 705 -2.59 -35.77 18.15
C SER A 705 -3.58 -36.63 17.38
N ASP A 706 -3.10 -37.75 16.85
CA ASP A 706 -3.91 -38.95 16.67
C ASP A 706 -3.91 -39.73 18.00
N ARG A 707 -4.95 -39.50 18.82
CA ARG A 707 -5.61 -40.49 19.70
C ARG A 707 -6.71 -39.86 20.55
#